data_AF-A0A093VC37-F1
#
_entry.id   AF-A0A093VC37-F1
#
_cell.length_a   1.000
_cell.length_b   1.000
_cell.length_c   1.000
_cell.angle_alpha   90.00
_cell.angle_beta   90.00
_cell.angle_gamma   90.00
#
_symmetry.space_group_name_H-M   'P 1'
#
loop_
_entity.id
_entity.type
_entity.pdbx_description
1 polymer ?
#
loop_
_entity_poly.entity_id
_entity_poly.type
_entity_poly.pdbx_seq_one_letter_code
_entity_poly.pdbx_strand_id
1 'polypeptide(L)'
;MFSSWTELSPLSILSEMTKRVVTGDLKWPDTTPPTVTVHKPNFLPSRETSKLRATWLGHACFYAEFPGGLRVLFDPVFEDRCSPFSWLGPKRYTKPPCDVSEIPIIDMVVISHNHYDHLSLPTVKAISKKHPNCHFFVPLGNASWFKEAGINNVTELDWWDERDLTLSPTKSGAEKVTEPNAPATEGAEIVARISCLPCQHTSARGAFDRSKTLWASWGIESGGKKIYFGGDTGYRSVCGLKGVEDDHAAEYNLPVCPAFKQVGELRGPFDLGLIPIGAYDPRWLMSPMHADPHDAVNIFQDTKCKNALGMHWGTWVLTEEDVLEPPRKLKEAMKRNGLPETGAFDYHENAKCDAYLNPDAPCSRCRKVGATCVISDPFKREHKRKRLSQLEHETEELRKKLHSNNNIRQSGNRITSPIGVVNGIGDLSHSPQSLGSSSTTSASPDSLAVHQRSLPINARPAPVVIHATTSLAGSEGPTQARTLKGVRVDAGEIDDIFQLFFQDHAPFLPILDPSTTPNAYYDQSTLLFWTIIFVACRNYNKNPTLFPTLAEPILEMILLSMGSNAAPVFKIQSFLLFLTWPPPGFEVFFPISGWLLHVAMQNGLHIPMASHEFGRNMRSLRSEPSQANKSIFMIDMQRRSELWAYCIIVYQRACLCKGQPPRAMLDLVPDSGHKLCRQLSPILALQLRCLDIVSKCCVSIFTTGVRNTSSEHERPMSALIRAHETQLHDIVAQLPSNHNTLYPTIARLLIQVFYLYKDLSGPYDNCFARLTNTACSVIDHLRVLYDKPETYAGSPRFIINALILASCVLLRLLKSSMSSKIDADKAKNALFAGINLMKYMILDAKDTASKCSIMLNQLWNSPKAFRKADGSEYATLRIRSRLVISPVIDMACWWREEYEPDALPPQASQNAANNEVSNNDNSNNGNSDLFFAPISNMANVSSEFGFLNEEFLTDFEWALDGNGASGEYLLPPEAYSDLAWPSVGVGVGVGVGAASSSADLNLPPI
;
A
#
# COMPACT_ATOMS: atom_id res chain seq x y z
N MET A 1 21.41 3.65 1.07
CA MET A 1 21.36 3.60 2.55
C MET A 1 22.70 3.16 3.10
N PHE A 2 23.13 3.80 4.17
CA PHE A 2 24.40 3.53 4.85
C PHE A 2 24.36 2.19 5.60
N SER A 3 25.52 1.62 5.93
CA SER A 3 25.62 0.38 6.74
C SER A 3 25.03 0.55 8.15
N SER A 4 24.89 1.80 8.61
CA SER A 4 24.20 2.21 9.84
C SER A 4 22.68 2.16 9.75
N TRP A 5 22.10 1.77 8.61
CA TRP A 5 20.66 1.57 8.43
C TRP A 5 20.30 0.08 8.47
N THR A 6 19.29 -0.27 9.24
CA THR A 6 18.72 -1.62 9.25
C THR A 6 17.21 -1.52 9.24
N GLU A 7 16.59 -2.19 8.26
CA GLU A 7 15.14 -2.21 8.14
C GLU A 7 14.59 -3.44 8.85
N LEU A 8 13.80 -3.22 9.89
CA LEU A 8 13.09 -4.27 10.61
C LEU A 8 11.75 -4.54 9.93
N SER A 9 11.43 -5.82 9.76
CA SER A 9 10.16 -6.25 9.16
C SER A 9 8.99 -5.84 10.04
N PRO A 10 7.88 -5.28 9.50
CA PRO A 10 6.69 -4.96 10.27
C PRO A 10 6.16 -6.15 11.08
N LEU A 11 6.29 -7.38 10.56
CA LEU A 11 5.91 -8.60 11.27
C LEU A 11 6.84 -8.91 12.44
N SER A 12 8.15 -8.64 12.30
CA SER A 12 9.11 -8.79 13.41
C SER A 12 8.89 -7.77 14.51
N ILE A 13 8.58 -6.52 14.14
CA ILE A 13 8.23 -5.45 15.08
C ILE A 13 6.93 -5.82 15.80
N LEU A 14 5.89 -6.21 15.05
CA LEU A 14 4.60 -6.60 15.63
C LEU A 14 4.73 -7.80 16.56
N SER A 15 5.44 -8.85 16.14
CA SER A 15 5.68 -10.04 16.97
C SER A 15 6.40 -9.69 18.27
N GLU A 16 7.46 -8.87 18.21
CA GLU A 16 8.22 -8.49 19.39
C GLU A 16 7.44 -7.53 20.30
N MET A 17 6.70 -6.57 19.73
CA MET A 17 5.83 -5.66 20.49
C MET A 17 4.72 -6.45 21.20
N THR A 18 4.03 -7.35 20.49
CA THR A 18 3.01 -8.24 21.08
C THR A 18 3.60 -9.10 22.18
N LYS A 19 4.79 -9.66 21.98
CA LYS A 19 5.50 -10.42 23.01
C LYS A 19 5.76 -9.56 24.25
N ARG A 20 6.25 -8.34 24.10
CA ARG A 20 6.51 -7.41 25.23
C ARG A 20 5.25 -6.94 25.94
N VAL A 21 4.14 -6.80 25.22
CA VAL A 21 2.82 -6.53 25.82
C VAL A 21 2.37 -7.72 26.66
N VAL A 22 2.50 -8.94 26.14
CA VAL A 22 2.11 -10.18 26.84
C VAL A 22 3.01 -10.46 28.05
N THR A 23 4.32 -10.18 27.96
CA THR A 23 5.27 -10.39 29.07
C THR A 23 5.27 -9.28 30.11
N GLY A 24 4.61 -8.14 29.83
CA GLY A 24 4.62 -6.96 30.72
C GLY A 24 5.93 -6.16 30.68
N ASP A 25 6.79 -6.41 29.69
CA ASP A 25 8.09 -5.72 29.53
C ASP A 25 7.99 -4.38 28.80
N LEU A 26 6.79 -3.97 28.38
CA LEU A 26 6.53 -2.67 27.76
C LEU A 26 6.48 -1.59 28.86
N LYS A 27 7.36 -0.59 28.75
CA LYS A 27 7.38 0.54 29.69
C LYS A 27 6.62 1.72 29.11
N TRP A 28 5.67 2.26 29.86
CA TRP A 28 5.02 3.51 29.50
C TRP A 28 5.48 4.63 30.45
N PRO A 29 6.07 5.73 29.94
CA PRO A 29 6.57 6.81 30.78
C PRO A 29 5.48 7.50 31.60
N ASP A 30 5.78 7.81 32.86
CA ASP A 30 4.89 8.63 33.68
C ASP A 30 5.02 10.12 33.29
N THR A 31 3.90 10.73 32.93
CA THR A 31 3.81 12.15 32.54
C THR A 31 3.23 13.03 33.64
N THR A 32 2.99 12.48 34.83
CA THR A 32 2.42 13.17 35.99
C THR A 32 3.43 13.30 37.13
N PRO A 33 3.59 14.49 37.78
CA PRO A 33 3.18 15.87 37.45
C PRO A 33 4.05 16.48 36.32
N PRO A 34 3.73 17.69 35.79
CA PRO A 34 4.46 18.27 34.64
C PRO A 34 5.98 18.27 34.85
N THR A 35 6.65 17.42 34.08
CA THR A 35 8.09 17.16 34.19
C THR A 35 8.92 18.25 33.53
N VAL A 36 8.38 18.95 32.53
CA VAL A 36 9.01 20.07 31.81
C VAL A 36 8.19 21.35 31.99
N THR A 37 8.83 22.43 32.45
CA THR A 37 8.18 23.73 32.66
C THR A 37 8.07 24.47 31.33
N VAL A 38 6.87 24.97 31.04
CA VAL A 38 6.59 25.78 29.85
C VAL A 38 6.73 27.26 30.20
N HIS A 39 7.57 27.97 29.45
CA HIS A 39 7.76 29.42 29.59
C HIS A 39 7.16 30.15 28.38
N LYS A 40 6.53 31.31 28.63
CA LYS A 40 6.08 32.17 27.54
C LYS A 40 7.31 32.74 26.80
N PRO A 41 7.41 32.60 25.46
CA PRO A 41 8.56 33.07 24.72
C PRO A 41 8.59 34.60 24.63
N ASN A 42 9.80 35.15 24.49
CA ASN A 42 10.03 36.58 24.28
C ASN A 42 10.73 36.81 22.92
N PHE A 43 9.93 37.12 21.91
CA PHE A 43 10.37 37.42 20.55
C PHE A 43 10.85 38.87 20.44
N LEU A 44 11.84 39.14 19.58
CA LEU A 44 12.23 40.54 19.34
C LEU A 44 11.10 41.28 18.61
N PRO A 45 10.80 42.53 19.02
CA PRO A 45 9.80 43.34 18.33
C PRO A 45 10.28 43.82 16.95
N SER A 46 11.60 43.80 16.70
CA SER A 46 12.22 44.22 15.44
C SER A 46 13.15 43.14 14.87
N ARG A 47 13.53 43.31 13.60
CA ARG A 47 14.46 42.42 12.90
C ARG A 47 15.91 42.58 13.35
N GLU A 48 16.24 43.73 13.94
CA GLU A 48 17.61 44.09 14.32
C GLU A 48 18.10 43.26 15.51
N THR A 49 19.18 42.51 15.31
CA THR A 49 19.89 41.80 16.37
C THR A 49 21.34 41.61 15.98
N SER A 50 22.26 41.74 16.93
CA SER A 50 23.68 41.41 16.73
C SER A 50 24.02 39.96 17.06
N LYS A 51 23.05 39.20 17.60
CA LYS A 51 23.22 37.82 18.07
C LYS A 51 22.25 36.87 17.37
N LEU A 52 22.72 35.66 17.14
CA LEU A 52 21.86 34.53 16.80
C LEU A 52 21.07 34.11 18.04
N ARG A 53 19.74 34.08 17.96
CA ARG A 53 18.87 33.56 19.02
C ARG A 53 18.09 32.37 18.50
N ALA A 54 17.92 31.35 19.32
CA ALA A 54 17.03 30.23 19.06
C ALA A 54 16.07 30.09 20.24
N THR A 55 14.78 30.00 19.95
CA THR A 55 13.71 29.80 20.94
C THR A 55 13.09 28.44 20.69
N TRP A 56 13.15 27.56 21.69
CA TRP A 56 12.51 26.25 21.62
C TRP A 56 11.00 26.39 21.87
N LEU A 57 10.18 25.92 20.93
CA LEU A 57 8.73 25.99 21.01
C LEU A 57 8.08 24.62 21.31
N GLY A 58 8.92 23.62 21.63
CA GLY A 58 8.52 22.25 21.93
C GLY A 58 8.89 21.29 20.80
N HIS A 59 9.17 20.03 21.14
CA HIS A 59 9.54 18.95 20.23
C HIS A 59 10.73 19.33 19.34
N ALA A 60 10.60 19.23 18.01
CA ALA A 60 11.56 19.70 17.03
C ALA A 60 11.34 21.17 16.61
N CYS A 61 10.35 21.87 17.16
CA CYS A 61 10.02 23.23 16.75
C CYS A 61 10.95 24.28 17.37
N PHE A 62 11.67 25.01 16.52
CA PHE A 62 12.54 26.11 16.91
C PHE A 62 12.26 27.36 16.09
N TYR A 63 12.25 28.51 16.75
CA TYR A 63 12.24 29.83 16.12
C TYR A 63 13.63 30.47 16.22
N ALA A 64 14.26 30.73 15.08
CA ALA A 64 15.59 31.30 15.00
C ALA A 64 15.59 32.74 14.47
N GLU A 65 16.34 33.60 15.16
CA GLU A 65 16.49 35.02 14.86
C GLU A 65 17.96 35.29 14.50
N PHE A 66 18.23 35.51 13.21
CA PHE A 66 19.59 35.72 12.69
C PHE A 66 20.01 37.19 12.76
N PRO A 67 21.32 37.47 12.91
CA PRO A 67 21.88 38.82 12.88
C PRO A 67 21.84 39.56 11.53
N GLY A 68 21.16 39.02 10.52
CA GLY A 68 20.83 39.70 9.26
C GLY A 68 19.35 40.06 9.13
N GLY A 69 18.54 39.88 10.18
CA GLY A 69 17.11 40.17 10.16
C GLY A 69 16.20 39.01 9.70
N LEU A 70 16.79 37.89 9.25
CA LEU A 70 16.07 36.67 8.89
C LEU A 70 15.42 36.01 10.12
N ARG A 71 14.17 35.56 9.97
CA ARG A 71 13.40 34.82 10.96
C ARG A 71 12.92 33.48 10.41
N VAL A 72 13.43 32.39 10.99
CA VAL A 72 13.23 31.02 10.49
C VAL A 72 12.50 30.19 11.53
N LEU A 73 11.52 29.41 11.09
CA LEU A 73 10.80 28.46 11.93
C LEU A 73 11.04 27.04 11.42
N PHE A 74 11.51 26.14 12.28
CA PHE A 74 11.80 24.75 11.96
C PHE A 74 10.66 23.85 12.46
N ASP A 75 10.24 22.87 11.66
CA ASP A 75 9.25 21.82 11.97
C ASP A 75 8.10 22.26 12.90
N PRO A 76 7.27 23.25 12.48
CA PRO A 76 6.26 23.80 13.35
C PRO A 76 5.04 22.89 13.51
N VAL A 77 4.81 22.47 14.76
CA VAL A 77 3.61 21.74 15.19
C VAL A 77 3.11 22.31 16.52
N PHE A 78 1.90 22.87 16.51
CA PHE A 78 1.29 23.52 17.69
C PHE A 78 0.09 22.75 18.24
N GLU A 79 -0.33 21.70 17.55
CA GLU A 79 -1.51 20.91 17.89
C GLU A 79 -1.30 20.11 19.18
N ASP A 80 -2.42 19.75 19.82
CA ASP A 80 -2.41 18.89 21.00
C ASP A 80 -1.98 17.45 20.68
N ARG A 81 -2.22 16.98 19.45
CA ARG A 81 -1.89 15.62 19.00
C ARG A 81 -1.17 15.62 17.66
N CYS A 82 -0.15 14.78 17.55
CA CYS A 82 0.54 14.49 16.29
C CYS A 82 -0.11 13.28 15.60
N SER A 83 -1.30 13.48 15.01
CA SER A 83 -2.11 12.41 14.42
C SER A 83 -3.01 12.94 13.30
N PRO A 84 -3.41 12.10 12.31
CA PRO A 84 -4.46 12.45 11.36
C PRO A 84 -5.84 12.64 12.02
N PHE A 85 -6.03 12.13 13.23
CA PHE A 85 -7.28 12.20 13.98
C PHE A 85 -7.15 13.05 15.24
N SER A 86 -8.16 13.87 15.54
CA SER A 86 -8.19 14.70 16.76
C SER A 86 -8.41 13.90 18.05
N TRP A 87 -8.98 12.69 17.97
CA TRP A 87 -9.33 11.85 19.11
C TRP A 87 -8.36 10.67 19.35
N LEU A 88 -7.52 10.32 18.38
CA LEU A 88 -6.60 9.17 18.42
C LEU A 88 -5.16 9.64 18.21
N GLY A 89 -4.18 8.94 18.79
CA GLY A 89 -2.75 9.22 18.64
C GLY A 89 -2.12 10.03 19.79
N PRO A 90 -0.79 10.23 19.81
CA PRO A 90 -0.07 10.77 20.96
C PRO A 90 -0.53 12.18 21.32
N LYS A 91 -0.85 12.42 22.60
CA LYS A 91 -1.20 13.75 23.13
C LYS A 91 0.02 14.39 23.79
N ARG A 92 0.22 15.68 23.55
CA ARG A 92 1.28 16.45 24.21
C ARG A 92 1.02 16.50 25.72
N TYR A 93 2.08 16.34 26.52
CA TYR A 93 2.01 16.47 27.99
C TYR A 93 2.51 17.83 28.49
N THR A 94 3.19 18.60 27.64
CA THR A 94 3.45 20.03 27.86
C THR A 94 2.49 20.86 27.04
N LYS A 95 2.09 22.05 27.51
CA LYS A 95 1.29 22.98 26.69
C LYS A 95 2.16 23.66 25.62
N PRO A 96 1.60 24.09 24.48
CA PRO A 96 2.30 24.98 23.57
C PRO A 96 2.73 26.26 24.32
N PRO A 97 3.97 26.73 24.16
CA PRO A 97 4.47 27.91 24.88
C PRO A 97 3.87 29.22 24.36
N CYS A 98 3.37 29.23 23.12
CA CYS A 98 2.65 30.34 22.49
C CYS A 98 1.75 29.81 21.36
N ASP A 99 0.89 30.68 20.85
CA ASP A 99 0.16 30.47 19.60
C ASP A 99 0.95 30.96 18.37
N VAL A 100 0.67 30.41 17.18
CA VAL A 100 1.20 30.92 15.90
C VAL A 100 0.85 32.40 15.69
N SER A 101 -0.30 32.83 16.22
CA SER A 101 -0.74 34.24 16.22
C SER A 101 0.12 35.17 17.08
N GLU A 102 0.97 34.65 17.96
CA GLU A 102 1.88 35.46 18.77
C GLU A 102 3.28 35.63 18.14
N ILE A 103 3.66 34.82 17.13
CA ILE A 103 4.98 34.92 16.48
C ILE A 103 4.99 36.10 15.50
N PRO A 104 5.78 37.16 15.74
CA PRO A 104 5.60 38.44 15.04
C PRO A 104 5.99 38.41 13.56
N ILE A 105 7.03 37.66 13.21
CA ILE A 105 7.60 37.62 11.86
C ILE A 105 8.07 36.20 11.55
N ILE A 106 7.64 35.65 10.42
CA ILE A 106 8.16 34.39 9.88
C ILE A 106 8.46 34.61 8.40
N ASP A 107 9.74 34.61 8.03
CA ASP A 107 10.17 34.76 6.63
C ASP A 107 10.23 33.40 5.94
N MET A 108 10.64 32.38 6.70
CA MET A 108 10.93 31.06 6.18
C MET A 108 10.50 29.98 7.16
N VAL A 109 9.87 28.94 6.62
CA VAL A 109 9.62 27.69 7.33
C VAL A 109 10.45 26.59 6.68
N VAL A 110 11.12 25.78 7.49
CA VAL A 110 11.93 24.65 7.05
C VAL A 110 11.34 23.37 7.62
N ILE A 111 11.05 22.41 6.75
CA ILE A 111 10.51 21.11 7.11
C ILE A 111 11.58 20.04 6.92
N SER A 112 11.87 19.23 7.94
CA SER A 112 12.80 18.11 7.83
C SER A 112 12.21 16.93 7.08
N HIS A 113 10.98 16.52 7.39
CA HIS A 113 10.36 15.34 6.78
C HIS A 113 8.84 15.29 7.03
N ASN A 114 8.18 14.32 6.39
CA ASN A 114 6.73 14.19 6.37
C ASN A 114 6.19 13.21 7.43
N HIS A 115 6.36 13.56 8.72
CA HIS A 115 5.66 12.91 9.85
C HIS A 115 4.73 13.90 10.56
N TYR A 116 3.71 13.40 11.28
CA TYR A 116 2.66 14.24 11.89
C TYR A 116 3.17 15.17 13.00
N ASP A 117 4.27 14.82 13.64
CA ASP A 117 4.93 15.57 14.70
C ASP A 117 5.98 16.59 14.18
N HIS A 118 6.24 16.60 12.87
CA HIS A 118 7.13 17.57 12.20
C HIS A 118 6.43 18.43 11.15
N LEU A 119 5.36 17.91 10.54
CA LEU A 119 4.57 18.59 9.51
C LEU A 119 3.08 18.53 9.81
N SER A 120 2.52 19.68 10.17
CA SER A 120 1.14 19.83 10.58
C SER A 120 0.34 20.76 9.66
N LEU A 121 -0.73 20.24 9.06
CA LEU A 121 -1.58 20.97 8.12
C LEU A 121 -2.26 22.21 8.74
N PRO A 122 -2.88 22.14 9.93
CA PRO A 122 -3.48 23.34 10.53
C PRO A 122 -2.43 24.41 10.84
N THR A 123 -1.27 24.02 11.37
CA THR A 123 -0.17 24.95 11.64
C THR A 123 0.37 25.64 10.39
N VAL A 124 0.69 24.91 9.31
CA VAL A 124 1.22 25.55 8.08
C VAL A 124 0.19 26.46 7.41
N LYS A 125 -1.11 26.12 7.48
CA LYS A 125 -2.19 27.00 7.01
C LYS A 125 -2.32 28.26 7.87
N ALA A 126 -2.19 28.14 9.20
CA ALA A 126 -2.20 29.29 10.09
C ALA A 126 -1.01 30.23 9.83
N ILE A 127 0.18 29.67 9.59
CA ILE A 127 1.38 30.43 9.21
C ILE A 127 1.17 31.13 7.88
N SER A 128 0.77 30.40 6.82
CA SER A 128 0.55 30.97 5.49
C SER A 128 -0.53 32.07 5.49
N LYS A 129 -1.58 31.93 6.30
CA LYS A 129 -2.62 32.96 6.46
C LYS A 129 -2.08 34.23 7.13
N LYS A 130 -1.22 34.09 8.15
CA LYS A 130 -0.69 35.22 8.92
C LYS A 130 0.50 35.90 8.24
N HIS A 131 1.35 35.11 7.60
CA HIS A 131 2.59 35.52 6.94
C HIS A 131 2.54 35.07 5.47
N PRO A 132 1.78 35.77 4.61
CA PRO A 132 1.56 35.34 3.22
C PRO A 132 2.85 35.30 2.38
N ASN A 133 3.87 36.08 2.76
CA ASN A 133 5.17 36.11 2.11
C ASN A 133 6.16 35.05 2.67
N CYS A 134 5.74 34.24 3.65
CA CYS A 134 6.57 33.18 4.20
C CYS A 134 6.90 32.15 3.11
N HIS A 135 8.18 31.78 3.01
CA HIS A 135 8.66 30.77 2.07
C HIS A 135 8.86 29.43 2.75
N PHE A 136 8.35 28.35 2.17
CA PHE A 136 8.50 27.01 2.72
C PHE A 136 9.62 26.27 1.98
N PHE A 137 10.63 25.78 2.71
CA PHE A 137 11.65 24.87 2.18
C PHE A 137 11.38 23.46 2.67
N VAL A 138 11.27 22.53 1.71
CA VAL A 138 10.85 21.16 1.97
C VAL A 138 11.74 20.17 1.21
N PRO A 139 11.90 18.93 1.71
CA PRO A 139 12.65 17.90 1.00
C PRO A 139 11.88 17.41 -0.23
N LEU A 140 12.60 16.83 -1.20
CA LEU A 140 12.06 16.22 -2.42
C LEU A 140 10.77 15.38 -2.20
N GLY A 141 9.75 15.59 -3.02
CA GLY A 141 8.43 14.94 -2.96
C GLY A 141 7.38 15.61 -2.06
N ASN A 142 7.72 16.63 -1.26
CA ASN A 142 6.77 17.28 -0.35
C ASN A 142 6.06 18.51 -0.93
N ALA A 143 6.56 19.12 -2.00
CA ALA A 143 5.98 20.37 -2.50
C ALA A 143 4.56 20.20 -3.06
N SER A 144 4.21 19.03 -3.60
CA SER A 144 2.84 18.72 -4.04
C SER A 144 1.84 18.83 -2.89
N TRP A 145 2.19 18.30 -1.71
CA TRP A 145 1.36 18.35 -0.51
C TRP A 145 1.06 19.79 -0.07
N PHE A 146 2.06 20.69 -0.15
CA PHE A 146 1.87 22.11 0.13
C PHE A 146 0.97 22.80 -0.90
N LYS A 147 1.18 22.51 -2.19
CA LYS A 147 0.37 23.07 -3.29
C LYS A 147 -1.09 22.63 -3.18
N GLU A 148 -1.35 21.37 -2.86
CA GLU A 148 -2.69 20.84 -2.59
C GLU A 148 -3.35 21.51 -1.37
N ALA A 149 -2.55 21.89 -0.37
CA ALA A 149 -3.01 22.66 0.79
C ALA A 149 -3.27 24.15 0.48
N GLY A 150 -3.00 24.62 -0.75
CA GLY A 150 -3.16 26.01 -1.19
C GLY A 150 -1.93 26.89 -0.95
N ILE A 151 -0.78 26.31 -0.62
CA ILE A 151 0.47 27.03 -0.30
C ILE A 151 1.42 26.90 -1.49
N ASN A 152 1.52 27.95 -2.31
CA ASN A 152 2.33 27.95 -3.52
C ASN A 152 3.78 28.40 -3.31
N ASN A 153 4.06 29.16 -2.23
CA ASN A 153 5.39 29.69 -1.95
C ASN A 153 6.27 28.63 -1.28
N VAL A 154 6.60 27.59 -2.05
CA VAL A 154 7.33 26.41 -1.59
C VAL A 154 8.48 26.09 -2.55
N THR A 155 9.64 25.76 -2.01
CA THR A 155 10.80 25.24 -2.75
C THR A 155 11.18 23.87 -2.23
N GLU A 156 11.30 22.96 -3.18
CA GLU A 156 11.69 21.59 -2.94
C GLU A 156 13.17 21.40 -3.25
N LEU A 157 13.88 20.66 -2.40
CA LEU A 157 15.32 20.43 -2.54
C LEU A 157 15.68 18.97 -2.26
N ASP A 158 16.59 18.43 -3.06
CA ASP A 158 17.25 17.15 -2.80
C ASP A 158 18.49 17.36 -1.92
N TRP A 159 19.05 16.30 -1.35
CA TRP A 159 20.26 16.40 -0.55
C TRP A 159 21.40 17.02 -1.35
N TRP A 160 22.12 17.90 -0.66
CA TRP A 160 23.23 18.71 -1.16
C TRP A 160 22.83 19.85 -2.09
N ASP A 161 21.55 19.99 -2.44
CA ASP A 161 21.07 21.20 -3.11
C ASP A 161 21.17 22.42 -2.19
N GLU A 162 21.47 23.55 -2.81
CA GLU A 162 21.53 24.84 -2.13
C GLU A 162 20.70 25.88 -2.87
N ARG A 163 20.06 26.76 -2.11
CA ARG A 163 19.32 27.91 -2.64
C ARG A 163 19.67 29.16 -1.86
N ASP A 164 19.92 30.22 -2.61
CA ASP A 164 20.07 31.55 -2.06
C ASP A 164 18.70 32.24 -2.08
N LEU A 165 18.29 32.75 -0.92
CA LEU A 165 17.08 33.54 -0.74
C LEU A 165 17.49 34.98 -0.48
N THR A 166 16.84 35.89 -1.20
CA THR A 166 17.05 37.32 -1.05
C THR A 166 15.70 37.98 -0.78
N LEU A 167 15.55 38.61 0.39
CA LEU A 167 14.33 39.30 0.79
C LEU A 167 14.58 40.81 0.78
N SER A 168 13.99 41.50 -0.19
CA SER A 168 14.02 42.96 -0.25
C SER A 168 12.88 43.55 0.61
N PRO A 169 13.07 44.71 1.27
CA PRO A 169 12.01 45.37 2.02
C PRO A 169 10.86 45.76 1.07
N THR A 170 9.67 45.22 1.29
CA THR A 170 8.48 45.65 0.56
C THR A 170 8.15 47.08 0.97
N LYS A 171 8.10 48.02 0.01
CA LYS A 171 7.43 49.31 0.20
C LYS A 171 5.94 49.03 0.42
N SER A 172 5.50 48.87 1.66
CA SER A 172 4.08 48.72 1.95
C SER A 172 3.35 50.02 1.62
N GLY A 173 2.47 49.96 0.62
CA GLY A 173 1.52 51.01 0.26
C GLY A 173 0.42 51.18 1.29
N ALA A 174 0.79 51.46 2.53
CA ALA A 174 -0.12 52.04 3.51
C ALA A 174 0.12 53.56 3.49
N GLU A 175 -0.90 54.33 3.11
CA GLU A 175 -0.96 55.77 3.36
C GLU A 175 -0.68 56.01 4.84
N LYS A 176 0.56 56.39 5.17
CA LYS A 176 0.87 57.03 6.44
C LYS A 176 0.47 58.49 6.32
N VAL A 177 -0.62 58.83 6.99
CA VAL A 177 -0.82 60.18 7.51
C VAL A 177 0.44 60.59 8.25
N THR A 178 0.92 61.77 7.88
CA THR A 178 2.17 62.43 8.25
C THR A 178 2.40 62.56 9.76
N GLU A 179 3.60 62.18 10.23
CA GLU A 179 4.35 62.97 11.21
C GLU A 179 5.76 63.24 10.64
N PRO A 180 6.23 64.50 10.62
CA PRO A 180 7.54 64.86 10.08
C PRO A 180 8.62 64.67 11.15
N ASN A 181 9.74 64.05 10.76
CA ASN A 181 11.02 63.90 11.49
C ASN A 181 11.31 62.55 12.18
N ALA A 182 11.25 61.46 11.43
CA ALA A 182 12.10 60.29 11.70
C ALA A 182 12.95 59.96 10.47
N PRO A 183 14.29 59.81 10.58
CA PRO A 183 15.13 59.45 9.45
C PRO A 183 14.74 58.05 8.98
N ALA A 184 14.34 57.93 7.71
CA ALA A 184 14.06 56.66 7.06
C ALA A 184 15.39 55.91 6.85
N THR A 185 15.66 54.89 7.65
CA THR A 185 16.71 53.92 7.37
C THR A 185 16.24 53.03 6.21
N GLU A 186 16.90 53.17 5.06
CA GLU A 186 16.75 52.26 3.92
C GLU A 186 17.05 50.83 4.41
N GLY A 187 16.06 49.93 4.30
CA GLY A 187 16.19 48.56 4.77
C GLY A 187 17.22 47.79 3.97
N ALA A 188 18.25 47.27 4.63
CA ALA A 188 19.22 46.37 4.00
C ALA A 188 18.53 45.09 3.51
N GLU A 189 18.98 44.60 2.36
CA GLU A 189 18.51 43.35 1.76
C GLU A 189 18.94 42.14 2.63
N ILE A 190 18.01 41.24 2.93
CA ILE A 190 18.28 40.05 3.75
C ILE A 190 18.68 38.92 2.80
N VAL A 191 19.92 38.47 2.90
CA VAL A 191 20.44 37.33 2.13
C VAL A 191 20.59 36.11 3.04
N ALA A 192 20.14 34.96 2.56
CA ALA A 192 20.28 33.68 3.23
C ALA A 192 20.66 32.58 2.25
N ARG A 193 21.50 31.64 2.66
CA ARG A 193 21.76 30.38 1.94
C ARG A 193 21.14 29.23 2.71
N ILE A 194 20.34 28.44 2.01
CA ILE A 194 19.63 27.28 2.50
C ILE A 194 20.25 26.06 1.83
N SER A 195 20.82 25.15 2.62
CA SER A 195 21.39 23.89 2.15
C SER A 195 20.52 22.73 2.66
N CYS A 196 20.00 21.92 1.75
CA CYS A 196 19.34 20.65 2.10
C CYS A 196 20.44 19.61 2.34
N LEU A 197 20.47 18.98 3.51
CA LEU A 197 21.55 18.11 3.95
C LEU A 197 21.02 16.71 4.26
N PRO A 198 21.82 15.66 4.07
CA PRO A 198 21.38 14.30 4.38
C PRO A 198 21.22 14.07 5.88
N CYS A 199 20.27 13.22 6.24
CA CYS A 199 20.16 12.59 7.56
C CYS A 199 19.64 11.14 7.40
N GLN A 200 19.60 10.38 8.48
CA GLN A 200 19.22 8.97 8.47
C GLN A 200 17.85 8.77 9.13
N HIS A 201 16.78 8.84 8.34
CA HIS A 201 15.41 8.70 8.82
C HIS A 201 14.46 8.13 7.74
N THR A 202 13.14 8.21 7.94
CA THR A 202 12.09 7.91 6.94
C THR A 202 10.99 8.97 6.94
N SER A 203 10.03 8.87 6.03
CA SER A 203 8.82 9.71 6.04
C SER A 203 7.55 8.86 5.85
N ALA A 204 6.42 9.19 6.45
CA ALA A 204 5.15 8.49 6.25
C ALA A 204 3.96 9.26 6.87
N ARG A 205 2.83 9.36 6.16
CA ARG A 205 1.56 9.86 6.72
C ARG A 205 0.43 8.84 6.67
N GLY A 206 0.54 7.79 5.86
CA GLY A 206 -0.48 6.77 5.65
C GLY A 206 0.11 5.36 5.59
N ALA A 207 -0.75 4.36 5.39
CA ALA A 207 -0.33 2.95 5.41
C ALA A 207 0.57 2.55 4.22
N PHE A 208 0.64 3.37 3.16
CA PHE A 208 1.29 3.02 1.89
C PHE A 208 2.19 4.12 1.32
N ASP A 209 2.60 5.10 2.13
CA ASP A 209 3.44 6.23 1.67
C ASP A 209 4.81 6.30 2.36
N ARG A 210 5.19 5.25 3.08
CA ARG A 210 6.51 5.15 3.70
C ARG A 210 7.62 5.40 2.68
N SER A 211 8.47 6.38 2.98
CA SER A 211 9.61 6.84 2.20
C SER A 211 9.29 7.25 0.75
N LYS A 212 8.03 7.64 0.47
CA LYS A 212 7.66 8.26 -0.83
C LYS A 212 8.14 9.70 -0.97
N THR A 213 8.41 10.36 0.15
CA THR A 213 8.98 11.70 0.20
C THR A 213 10.34 11.64 0.89
N LEU A 214 11.22 12.58 0.57
CA LEU A 214 12.54 12.68 1.19
C LEU A 214 12.43 13.20 2.63
N TRP A 215 13.44 12.88 3.43
CA TRP A 215 13.72 13.44 4.75
C TRP A 215 15.09 14.13 4.69
N ALA A 216 15.30 15.22 5.41
CA ALA A 216 16.54 15.99 5.35
C ALA A 216 16.87 16.68 6.68
N SER A 217 18.16 16.88 6.90
CA SER A 217 18.67 17.93 7.78
C SER A 217 18.88 19.21 6.97
N TRP A 218 19.11 20.34 7.64
CA TRP A 218 19.19 21.65 7.00
C TRP A 218 20.33 22.50 7.52
N GLY A 219 21.04 23.16 6.61
CA GLY A 219 22.03 24.19 6.92
C GLY A 219 21.51 25.57 6.52
N ILE A 220 21.40 26.50 7.46
CA ILE A 220 20.93 27.87 7.18
C ILE A 220 22.03 28.87 7.52
N GLU A 221 22.47 29.64 6.52
CA GLU A 221 23.47 30.69 6.65
C GLU A 221 22.86 32.06 6.38
N SER A 222 22.96 32.99 7.34
CA SER A 222 22.55 34.39 7.15
C SER A 222 23.22 35.30 8.18
N GLY A 223 23.50 36.56 7.81
CA GLY A 223 24.13 37.55 8.70
C GLY A 223 25.46 37.10 9.29
N GLY A 224 26.22 36.26 8.57
CA GLY A 224 27.49 35.69 9.03
C GLY A 224 27.35 34.62 10.13
N LYS A 225 26.15 34.03 10.29
CA LYS A 225 25.89 32.92 11.23
C LYS A 225 25.30 31.72 10.52
N LYS A 226 25.65 30.52 11.02
CA LYS A 226 25.19 29.23 10.48
C LYS A 226 24.47 28.37 11.52
N ILE A 227 23.27 27.91 11.20
CA ILE A 227 22.53 26.89 11.96
C ILE A 227 22.54 25.56 11.22
N TYR A 228 22.81 24.47 11.94
CA TYR A 228 22.51 23.10 11.50
C TYR A 228 21.24 22.63 12.22
N PHE A 229 20.25 22.15 11.47
CA PHE A 229 19.03 21.57 11.99
C PHE A 229 18.97 20.09 11.59
N GLY A 230 19.05 19.18 12.56
CA GLY A 230 19.22 17.75 12.32
C GLY A 230 17.97 17.02 11.82
N GLY A 231 16.77 17.59 12.01
CA GLY A 231 15.51 16.85 11.92
C GLY A 231 15.52 15.63 12.84
N ASP A 232 14.69 14.63 12.52
CA ASP A 232 14.85 13.31 13.07
C ASP A 232 15.93 12.55 12.34
N THR A 233 16.78 11.85 13.11
CA THR A 233 17.85 11.07 12.52
C THR A 233 18.41 10.04 13.48
N GLY A 234 18.77 8.88 12.95
CA GLY A 234 19.67 7.93 13.58
C GLY A 234 21.13 8.28 13.31
N TYR A 235 22.04 7.70 14.10
CA TYR A 235 23.49 7.79 13.87
C TYR A 235 24.12 6.43 13.60
N ARG A 236 23.73 5.41 14.37
CA ARG A 236 24.23 4.03 14.26
C ARG A 236 23.06 3.04 14.29
N SER A 237 23.30 1.81 13.84
CA SER A 237 22.33 0.72 14.02
C SER A 237 22.80 -0.24 15.12
N VAL A 238 21.92 -0.49 16.07
CA VAL A 238 22.10 -1.41 17.21
C VAL A 238 21.25 -2.69 17.01
N CYS A 239 20.74 -2.91 15.79
CA CYS A 239 19.85 -4.02 15.51
C CYS A 239 20.55 -5.38 15.75
N GLY A 240 19.94 -6.20 16.62
CA GLY A 240 20.44 -7.54 16.97
C GLY A 240 21.03 -7.65 18.38
N LEU A 241 21.35 -6.52 19.03
CA LEU A 241 21.80 -6.48 20.42
C LEU A 241 20.60 -6.21 21.35
N LYS A 242 19.97 -7.28 21.84
CA LYS A 242 18.84 -7.20 22.79
C LYS A 242 19.34 -7.26 24.23
N GLY A 243 18.86 -6.38 25.10
CA GLY A 243 19.19 -6.38 26.53
C GLY A 243 20.58 -5.84 26.88
N VAL A 244 21.23 -5.14 25.96
CA VAL A 244 22.50 -4.45 26.22
C VAL A 244 22.22 -3.12 26.93
N GLU A 245 22.86 -2.90 28.08
CA GLU A 245 22.70 -1.67 28.87
C GLU A 245 23.52 -0.48 28.33
N ASP A 246 24.70 -0.74 27.74
CA ASP A 246 25.56 0.28 27.11
C ASP A 246 26.03 -0.19 25.72
N ASP A 247 25.28 0.19 24.67
CA ASP A 247 25.62 -0.05 23.25
C ASP A 247 26.77 0.83 22.74
N HIS A 248 27.32 1.71 23.57
CA HIS A 248 28.48 2.56 23.26
C HIS A 248 29.78 2.06 23.91
N ALA A 249 29.74 0.91 24.60
CA ALA A 249 30.93 0.27 25.15
C ALA A 249 31.95 -0.06 24.05
N ALA A 250 33.25 0.01 24.37
CA ALA A 250 34.35 -0.14 23.41
C ALA A 250 34.39 -1.52 22.72
N GLU A 251 33.71 -2.52 23.28
CA GLU A 251 33.55 -3.87 22.72
C GLU A 251 32.61 -3.92 21.52
N TYR A 252 31.73 -2.93 21.33
CA TYR A 252 30.78 -2.90 20.23
C TYR A 252 31.26 -1.97 19.10
N ASN A 253 31.74 -2.56 18.00
CA ASN A 253 32.09 -1.80 16.79
C ASN A 253 30.89 -1.75 15.81
N LEU A 254 29.96 -0.84 16.06
CA LEU A 254 28.73 -0.70 15.28
C LEU A 254 28.90 0.26 14.09
N PRO A 255 28.23 0.02 12.95
CA PRO A 255 28.31 0.91 11.79
C PRO A 255 27.65 2.26 12.06
N VAL A 256 28.34 3.34 11.72
CA VAL A 256 27.87 4.74 11.86
C VAL A 256 27.59 5.39 10.52
N CYS A 257 26.67 6.36 10.51
CA CYS A 257 26.26 7.08 9.33
C CYS A 257 27.35 8.10 8.92
N PRO A 258 28.01 7.94 7.77
CA PRO A 258 29.10 8.84 7.37
C PRO A 258 28.61 10.25 6.96
N ALA A 259 27.30 10.43 6.79
CA ALA A 259 26.71 11.68 6.31
C ALA A 259 27.03 12.87 7.22
N PHE A 260 27.03 12.69 8.55
CA PHE A 260 27.27 13.80 9.49
C PHE A 260 28.69 14.35 9.38
N LYS A 261 29.68 13.46 9.28
CA LYS A 261 31.06 13.84 9.06
C LYS A 261 31.23 14.56 7.72
N GLN A 262 30.58 14.07 6.67
CA GLN A 262 30.54 14.73 5.36
C GLN A 262 29.91 16.13 5.45
N VAL A 263 28.82 16.29 6.21
CA VAL A 263 28.19 17.59 6.45
C VAL A 263 29.16 18.56 7.15
N GLY A 264 29.84 18.11 8.20
CA GLY A 264 30.83 18.95 8.89
C GLY A 264 32.09 19.25 8.07
N GLU A 265 32.46 18.38 7.13
CA GLU A 265 33.57 18.59 6.19
C GLU A 265 33.21 19.55 5.05
N LEU A 266 32.01 19.40 4.48
CA LEU A 266 31.60 20.10 3.26
C LEU A 266 30.86 21.41 3.53
N ARG A 267 30.24 21.57 4.71
CA ARG A 267 29.35 22.71 5.02
C ARG A 267 29.61 23.34 6.38
N GLY A 268 30.16 22.57 7.32
CA GLY A 268 30.61 23.08 8.62
C GLY A 268 31.83 24.02 8.53
N PRO A 269 32.21 24.66 9.64
CA PRO A 269 31.59 24.57 10.96
C PRO A 269 30.29 25.38 11.07
N PHE A 270 29.37 24.93 11.93
CA PHE A 270 28.12 25.63 12.24
C PHE A 270 28.22 26.34 13.60
N ASP A 271 27.57 27.49 13.77
CA ASP A 271 27.59 28.21 15.05
C ASP A 271 26.65 27.58 16.08
N LEU A 272 25.53 27.01 15.62
CA LEU A 272 24.52 26.36 16.45
C LEU A 272 23.95 25.12 15.76
N GLY A 273 23.98 23.97 16.44
CA GLY A 273 23.27 22.75 16.05
C GLY A 273 21.96 22.58 16.82
N LEU A 274 20.89 22.19 16.15
CA LEU A 274 19.63 21.76 16.74
C LEU A 274 19.52 20.26 16.47
N ILE A 275 19.74 19.44 17.50
CA ILE A 275 20.02 18.00 17.35
C ILE A 275 19.06 17.19 18.23
N PRO A 276 18.39 16.15 17.69
CA PRO A 276 17.42 15.37 18.46
C PRO A 276 18.13 14.56 19.54
N ILE A 277 17.49 14.43 20.71
CA ILE A 277 18.00 13.63 21.83
C ILE A 277 16.98 12.64 22.40
N GLY A 278 15.73 12.65 21.92
CA GLY A 278 14.63 11.81 22.40
C GLY A 278 14.04 10.92 21.32
N ALA A 279 13.11 10.04 21.69
CA ALA A 279 12.49 9.01 20.87
C ALA A 279 13.40 7.85 20.46
N TYR A 280 14.28 7.40 21.36
CA TYR A 280 15.32 6.41 21.03
C TYR A 280 15.13 5.02 21.65
N ASP A 281 14.16 4.82 22.56
CA ASP A 281 13.99 3.54 23.26
C ASP A 281 12.76 2.75 22.74
N PRO A 282 12.87 1.43 22.47
CA PRO A 282 14.04 0.58 22.64
C PRO A 282 15.11 0.75 21.55
N ARG A 283 16.38 0.80 21.95
CA ARG A 283 17.53 1.03 21.03
C ARG A 283 17.60 0.05 19.87
N TRP A 284 17.32 -1.23 20.07
CA TRP A 284 17.37 -2.25 19.01
C TRP A 284 16.37 -1.99 17.87
N LEU A 285 15.29 -1.23 18.15
CA LEU A 285 14.25 -0.86 17.19
C LEU A 285 14.46 0.56 16.64
N MET A 286 14.72 1.52 17.52
CA MET A 286 14.71 2.94 17.18
C MET A 286 16.06 3.47 16.68
N SER A 287 17.18 2.84 17.04
CA SER A 287 18.53 3.34 16.68
C SER A 287 18.78 3.64 15.20
N PRO A 288 18.25 2.88 14.21
CA PRO A 288 18.44 3.23 12.81
C PRO A 288 17.80 4.57 12.42
N MET A 289 16.78 5.04 13.16
CA MET A 289 15.96 6.21 12.82
C MET A 289 16.08 7.37 13.82
N HIS A 290 16.43 7.09 15.08
CA HIS A 290 16.53 8.09 16.14
C HIS A 290 17.83 7.93 16.94
N ALA A 291 18.56 9.02 17.03
CA ALA A 291 19.77 9.16 17.84
C ALA A 291 19.39 9.20 19.32
N ASP A 292 20.12 8.41 20.13
CA ASP A 292 20.12 8.63 21.56
C ASP A 292 21.05 9.81 21.92
N PRO A 293 21.11 10.26 23.19
CA PRO A 293 21.95 11.39 23.57
C PRO A 293 23.46 11.16 23.33
N HIS A 294 23.94 9.91 23.34
CA HIS A 294 25.33 9.59 22.98
C HIS A 294 25.57 9.76 21.48
N ASP A 295 24.67 9.24 20.65
CA ASP A 295 24.66 9.48 19.20
C ASP A 295 24.59 10.98 18.87
N ALA A 296 23.76 11.74 19.59
CA ALA A 296 23.64 13.18 19.42
C ALA A 296 24.95 13.93 19.66
N VAL A 297 25.74 13.52 20.67
CA VAL A 297 27.08 14.11 20.91
C VAL A 297 28.05 13.78 19.77
N ASN A 298 27.98 12.58 19.19
CA ASN A 298 28.77 12.24 18.00
C ASN A 298 28.36 13.08 16.79
N ILE A 299 27.04 13.25 16.55
CA ILE A 299 26.53 14.14 15.49
C ILE A 299 27.02 15.57 15.70
N PHE A 300 27.00 16.08 16.93
CA PHE A 300 27.49 17.41 17.29
C PHE A 300 28.96 17.60 16.89
N GLN A 301 29.82 16.61 17.18
CA GLN A 301 31.23 16.63 16.82
C GLN A 301 31.45 16.49 15.31
N ASP A 302 30.79 15.53 14.67
CA ASP A 302 30.95 15.23 13.24
C ASP A 302 30.49 16.38 12.34
N THR A 303 29.41 17.05 12.72
CA THR A 303 28.92 18.25 12.01
C THR A 303 29.73 19.51 12.32
N LYS A 304 30.66 19.44 13.28
CA LYS A 304 31.51 20.55 13.73
C LYS A 304 30.70 21.77 14.18
N CYS A 305 29.62 21.52 14.92
CA CYS A 305 28.87 22.59 15.56
C CYS A 305 29.68 23.19 16.72
N LYS A 306 29.66 24.51 16.87
CA LYS A 306 30.33 25.19 18.01
C LYS A 306 29.52 25.04 19.30
N ASN A 307 28.20 25.19 19.18
CA ASN A 307 27.25 24.96 20.27
C ASN A 307 26.06 24.14 19.74
N ALA A 308 25.31 23.47 20.60
CA ALA A 308 24.08 22.78 20.22
C ALA A 308 22.97 22.88 21.27
N LEU A 309 21.72 22.70 20.83
CA LEU A 309 20.53 22.60 21.65
C LEU A 309 19.80 21.28 21.37
N GLY A 310 19.45 20.56 22.43
CA GLY A 310 18.75 19.27 22.35
C GLY A 310 17.26 19.45 22.04
N MET A 311 16.75 18.69 21.07
CA MET A 311 15.35 18.74 20.60
C MET A 311 14.68 17.36 20.57
N HIS A 312 13.44 17.29 20.07
CA HIS A 312 12.63 16.07 19.90
C HIS A 312 12.10 15.43 21.21
N TRP A 313 12.54 15.91 22.38
CA TRP A 313 12.13 15.41 23.70
C TRP A 313 11.14 16.37 24.39
N GLY A 314 10.61 15.97 25.56
CA GLY A 314 9.91 16.91 26.47
C GLY A 314 8.51 17.38 26.02
N THR A 315 7.91 16.78 24.98
CA THR A 315 6.62 17.24 24.42
C THR A 315 5.59 16.13 24.23
N TRP A 316 5.91 15.10 23.45
CA TRP A 316 5.10 13.88 23.29
C TRP A 316 5.84 12.67 23.85
N VAL A 317 5.08 11.65 24.24
CA VAL A 317 5.61 10.32 24.52
C VAL A 317 5.46 9.50 23.24
N LEU A 318 6.56 9.34 22.51
CA LEU A 318 6.61 8.60 21.24
C LEU A 318 7.18 7.17 21.41
N THR A 319 7.82 6.92 22.55
CA THR A 319 8.69 5.78 22.85
C THR A 319 8.70 5.51 24.35
N GLU A 320 9.50 4.53 24.77
CA GLU A 320 9.48 3.98 26.12
C GLU A 320 10.40 4.67 27.14
N GLU A 321 11.28 5.59 26.73
CA GLU A 321 12.20 6.25 27.66
C GLU A 321 11.47 7.18 28.65
N ASP A 322 12.00 7.27 29.87
CA ASP A 322 11.51 8.26 30.83
C ASP A 322 11.68 9.68 30.29
N VAL A 323 10.67 10.53 30.48
CA VAL A 323 10.60 11.88 29.90
C VAL A 323 11.75 12.81 30.33
N LEU A 324 12.44 12.52 31.45
CA LEU A 324 13.61 13.26 31.93
C LEU A 324 14.93 12.50 31.74
N GLU A 325 14.90 11.33 31.11
CA GLU A 325 16.10 10.56 30.77
C GLU A 325 16.98 11.24 29.71
N PRO A 326 16.44 11.74 28.57
CA PRO A 326 17.27 12.28 27.49
C PRO A 326 18.29 13.34 27.96
N PRO A 327 17.90 14.33 28.78
CA PRO A 327 18.85 15.35 29.23
C PRO A 327 19.86 14.87 30.28
N ARG A 328 19.52 13.83 31.04
CA ARG A 328 20.47 13.17 31.97
C ARG A 328 21.53 12.41 31.18
N LYS A 329 21.10 11.59 30.22
CA LYS A 329 22.01 10.84 29.34
C LYS A 329 22.86 11.77 28.47
N LEU A 330 22.35 12.94 28.06
CA LEU A 330 23.15 13.93 27.34
C LEU A 330 24.33 14.45 28.19
N LYS A 331 24.10 14.77 29.48
CA LYS A 331 25.19 15.16 30.40
C LYS A 331 26.24 14.05 30.54
N GLU A 332 25.79 12.81 30.66
CA GLU A 332 26.68 11.63 30.74
C GLU A 332 27.48 11.44 29.44
N ALA A 333 26.85 11.60 28.28
CA ALA A 333 27.50 11.53 26.97
C ALA A 333 28.54 12.62 26.74
N MET A 334 28.25 13.86 27.14
CA MET A 334 29.21 14.97 27.07
C MET A 334 30.44 14.69 27.94
N LYS A 335 30.22 14.25 29.18
CA LYS A 335 31.29 13.88 30.12
C LYS A 335 32.17 12.77 29.55
N ARG A 336 31.58 11.73 28.95
CA ARG A 336 32.30 10.61 28.33
C ARG A 336 33.20 11.06 27.17
N ASN A 337 32.79 12.11 26.44
CA ASN A 337 33.54 12.66 25.30
C ASN A 337 34.46 13.84 25.67
N GLY A 338 34.66 14.11 26.97
CA GLY A 338 35.52 15.20 27.44
C GLY A 338 34.98 16.60 27.13
N LEU A 339 33.68 16.75 26.87
CA LEU A 339 33.01 18.03 26.63
C LEU A 339 32.47 18.61 27.95
N PRO A 340 32.39 19.95 28.09
CA PRO A 340 31.81 20.55 29.28
C PRO A 340 30.33 20.20 29.40
N GLU A 341 29.88 19.84 30.60
CA GLU A 341 28.49 19.41 30.88
C GLU A 341 27.43 20.51 30.67
N THR A 342 27.86 21.75 30.45
CA THR A 342 27.00 22.92 30.18
C THR A 342 27.68 23.85 29.19
N GLY A 343 26.92 24.53 28.34
CA GLY A 343 27.39 25.59 27.46
C GLY A 343 27.84 25.12 26.07
N ALA A 344 28.20 23.86 25.88
CA ALA A 344 28.57 23.29 24.57
C ALA A 344 27.39 22.62 23.88
N PHE A 345 26.68 21.71 24.56
CA PHE A 345 25.45 21.10 24.05
C PHE A 345 24.41 21.10 25.17
N ASP A 346 23.57 22.14 25.16
CA ASP A 346 22.60 22.40 26.22
C ASP A 346 21.20 21.90 25.85
N TYR A 347 20.31 21.94 26.84
CA TYR A 347 18.90 21.64 26.71
C TYR A 347 18.11 22.54 27.68
N HIS A 348 16.79 22.56 27.53
CA HIS A 348 15.93 23.31 28.43
C HIS A 348 15.73 22.55 29.76
N GLU A 349 16.42 22.97 30.83
CA GLU A 349 16.28 22.40 32.18
C GLU A 349 15.35 23.24 33.07
N ASN A 350 14.50 22.58 33.87
CA ASN A 350 13.79 23.24 34.96
C ASN A 350 14.79 23.72 36.01
N ALA A 351 15.09 25.02 36.06
CA ALA A 351 15.86 25.58 37.14
C ALA A 351 15.10 25.40 38.48
N LYS A 352 15.54 24.45 39.31
CA LYS A 352 14.99 24.26 40.67
C LYS A 352 15.28 25.51 41.50
N CYS A 353 14.23 26.09 42.08
CA CYS A 353 14.39 27.17 43.05
C CYS A 353 14.84 26.57 44.38
N ASP A 354 16.01 26.96 44.86
CA ASP A 354 16.59 26.55 46.15
C ASP A 354 16.31 27.53 47.28
N ALA A 355 15.37 28.47 47.09
CA ALA A 355 14.96 29.43 48.13
C ALA A 355 14.51 28.74 49.44
N TYR A 356 14.05 27.50 49.38
CA TYR A 356 13.64 26.73 50.57
C TYR A 356 14.81 26.32 51.48
N LEU A 357 16.05 26.34 50.98
CA LEU A 357 17.23 26.04 51.79
C LEU A 357 17.63 27.24 52.68
N ASN A 358 17.30 28.46 52.25
CA ASN A 358 17.57 29.67 53.00
C ASN A 358 16.53 30.76 52.66
N PRO A 359 15.42 30.85 53.41
CA PRO A 359 14.28 31.71 53.09
C PRO A 359 14.62 33.21 53.01
N ASP A 360 15.67 33.62 53.73
CA ASP A 360 16.07 35.02 53.85
C ASP A 360 17.09 35.43 52.77
N ALA A 361 17.53 34.50 51.91
CA ALA A 361 18.48 34.77 50.85
C ALA A 361 17.85 34.56 49.46
N PRO A 362 18.19 35.40 48.46
CA PRO A 362 17.80 35.12 47.09
C PRO A 362 18.39 33.79 46.66
N CYS A 363 17.54 32.97 46.05
CA CYS A 363 17.91 31.66 45.53
C CYS A 363 19.10 31.77 44.57
N SER A 364 19.87 30.70 44.42
CA SER A 364 21.09 30.66 43.60
C SER A 364 20.84 31.22 42.19
N ARG A 365 19.62 31.01 41.67
CA ARG A 365 19.15 31.57 40.40
C ARG A 365 19.01 33.09 40.45
N CYS A 366 18.16 33.62 41.33
CA CYS A 366 17.90 35.07 41.45
C CYS A 366 19.21 35.86 41.69
N ARG A 367 20.15 35.26 42.42
CA ARG A 367 21.49 35.80 42.62
C ARG A 367 22.31 35.88 41.33
N LYS A 368 22.25 34.85 40.49
CA LYS A 368 23.01 34.75 39.22
C LYS A 368 22.48 35.69 38.13
N VAL A 369 21.16 35.93 38.09
CA VAL A 369 20.52 36.85 37.12
C VAL A 369 20.28 38.27 37.67
N GLY A 370 20.70 38.58 38.89
CA GLY A 370 20.56 39.92 39.48
C GLY A 370 19.10 40.35 39.69
N ALA A 371 18.20 39.39 39.96
CA ALA A 371 16.76 39.63 40.10
C ALA A 371 16.29 39.52 41.56
N THR A 372 15.30 40.32 41.96
CA THR A 372 14.69 40.26 43.30
C THR A 372 13.95 38.93 43.50
N CYS A 373 14.28 38.19 44.55
CA CYS A 373 13.64 36.92 44.90
C CYS A 373 12.46 37.19 45.86
N VAL A 374 11.22 36.94 45.43
CA VAL A 374 10.00 37.18 46.23
C VAL A 374 9.20 35.88 46.31
N ILE A 375 8.84 35.46 47.53
CA ILE A 375 7.96 34.31 47.81
C ILE A 375 6.60 34.87 48.23
N SER A 376 5.56 34.69 47.41
CA SER A 376 4.20 35.13 47.72
C SER A 376 3.37 34.00 48.36
N ASP A 377 2.68 34.26 49.46
CA ASP A 377 1.72 33.32 50.07
C ASP A 377 0.27 33.58 49.61
N PRO A 378 -0.63 32.56 49.59
CA PRO A 378 -0.46 31.22 50.17
C PRO A 378 -0.62 30.08 49.16
N PHE A 379 0.42 29.24 49.02
CA PHE A 379 0.24 27.83 48.67
C PHE A 379 1.28 27.01 49.44
N LYS A 380 0.87 26.49 50.59
CA LYS A 380 1.69 25.61 51.42
C LYS A 380 1.85 24.28 50.70
N ARG A 381 3.07 23.96 50.24
CA ARG A 381 3.41 22.65 49.65
C ARG A 381 3.43 21.60 50.76
N GLU A 382 2.34 20.86 50.94
CA GLU A 382 2.35 19.71 51.83
C GLU A 382 2.98 18.49 51.14
N HIS A 383 3.92 17.85 51.84
CA HIS A 383 4.60 16.65 51.37
C HIS A 383 3.60 15.50 51.25
N LYS A 384 3.24 15.13 50.01
CA LYS A 384 2.25 14.10 49.70
C LYS A 384 2.53 12.76 50.41
N ARG A 385 3.80 12.35 50.57
CA ARG A 385 4.19 11.15 51.34
C ARG A 385 3.91 11.24 52.83
N LYS A 386 4.07 12.43 53.44
CA LYS A 386 3.79 12.64 54.86
C LYS A 386 2.28 12.61 55.11
N ARG A 387 1.50 13.26 54.23
CA ARG A 387 0.03 13.26 54.32
C ARG A 387 -0.59 11.90 53.99
N LEU A 388 -0.04 11.15 53.04
CA LEU A 388 -0.49 9.79 52.74
C LEU A 388 -0.25 8.86 53.93
N SER A 389 0.94 8.93 54.55
CA SER A 389 1.23 8.15 55.77
C SER A 389 0.35 8.56 56.96
N GLN A 390 0.04 9.85 57.10
CA GLN A 390 -0.87 10.36 58.13
C GLN A 390 -2.32 9.90 57.90
N LEU A 391 -2.78 9.94 56.65
CA LEU A 391 -4.10 9.44 56.25
C LEU A 391 -4.20 7.92 56.39
N GLU A 392 -3.16 7.17 56.02
CA GLU A 392 -3.10 5.71 56.23
C GLU A 392 -3.23 5.38 57.72
N HIS A 393 -2.50 6.10 58.58
CA HIS A 393 -2.58 5.94 60.02
C HIS A 393 -3.97 6.30 60.58
N GLU A 394 -4.59 7.38 60.08
CA GLU A 394 -5.97 7.76 60.43
C GLU A 394 -7.00 6.74 59.94
N THR A 395 -6.84 6.16 58.74
CA THR A 395 -7.72 5.07 58.27
C THR A 395 -7.55 3.79 59.05
N GLU A 396 -6.35 3.48 59.53
CA GLU A 396 -6.08 2.31 60.37
C GLU A 396 -6.72 2.49 61.77
N GLU A 397 -6.62 3.70 62.34
CA GLU A 397 -7.31 4.10 63.57
C GLU A 397 -8.84 4.06 63.41
N LEU A 398 -9.36 4.59 62.31
CA LEU A 398 -10.79 4.61 62.01
C LEU A 398 -11.33 3.20 61.73
N ARG A 399 -10.56 2.34 61.07
CA ARG A 399 -10.91 0.92 60.88
C ARG A 399 -10.93 0.17 62.21
N LYS A 400 -9.98 0.42 63.11
CA LYS A 400 -9.99 -0.14 64.47
C LYS A 400 -11.20 0.35 65.29
N LYS A 401 -11.55 1.63 65.19
CA LYS A 401 -12.76 2.21 65.82
C LYS A 401 -14.06 1.64 65.23
N LEU A 402 -14.12 1.38 63.92
CA LEU A 402 -15.26 0.73 63.25
C LEU A 402 -15.40 -0.75 63.62
N HIS A 403 -14.31 -1.49 63.76
CA HIS A 403 -14.35 -2.89 64.20
C HIS A 403 -14.67 -3.04 65.69
N SER A 404 -14.42 -1.99 66.49
CA SER A 404 -14.83 -1.93 67.90
C SER A 404 -16.31 -1.57 68.08
N ASN A 405 -16.93 -0.90 67.10
CA ASN A 405 -18.34 -0.45 67.16
C ASN A 405 -19.34 -1.36 66.42
N ASN A 406 -18.90 -2.37 65.66
CA ASN A 406 -19.78 -3.28 64.92
C ASN A 406 -20.28 -4.51 65.71
N ASN A 407 -20.04 -4.58 67.03
CA ASN A 407 -20.68 -5.57 67.91
C ASN A 407 -22.01 -5.10 68.51
N ILE A 408 -22.52 -3.92 68.11
CA ILE A 408 -23.79 -3.40 68.62
C ILE A 408 -24.60 -2.85 67.44
N ARG A 409 -25.63 -3.60 67.03
CA ARG A 409 -26.77 -3.22 66.15
C ARG A 409 -26.66 -3.54 64.65
N GLN A 410 -26.95 -4.80 64.32
CA GLN A 410 -27.97 -5.09 63.30
C GLN A 410 -29.06 -5.99 63.90
N SER A 411 -30.23 -5.39 64.14
CA SER A 411 -31.53 -6.02 63.97
C SER A 411 -32.40 -5.07 63.16
N GLY A 412 -33.06 -5.56 62.11
CA GLY A 412 -34.29 -4.98 61.56
C GLY A 412 -34.24 -4.19 60.23
N ASN A 413 -34.68 -4.87 59.16
CA ASN A 413 -35.71 -4.48 58.17
C ASN A 413 -35.57 -3.30 57.18
N ARG A 414 -35.56 -3.67 55.87
CA ARG A 414 -36.60 -3.46 54.80
C ARG A 414 -37.09 -2.03 54.43
N ILE A 415 -36.99 -1.67 53.12
CA ILE A 415 -38.05 -1.16 52.18
C ILE A 415 -37.48 -0.30 51.01
N THR A 416 -38.29 -0.23 49.94
CA THR A 416 -38.19 -0.04 48.48
C THR A 416 -38.07 1.39 47.88
N SER A 417 -37.79 1.45 46.55
CA SER A 417 -37.77 2.57 45.55
C SER A 417 -39.06 3.46 45.50
N PRO A 418 -39.16 4.62 44.76
CA PRO A 418 -39.29 4.68 43.26
C PRO A 418 -39.05 6.03 42.46
N ILE A 419 -38.98 5.92 41.10
CA ILE A 419 -39.64 6.65 39.96
C ILE A 419 -39.56 8.20 39.72
N GLY A 420 -39.45 8.62 38.42
CA GLY A 420 -39.96 9.91 37.87
C GLY A 420 -39.67 10.19 36.37
N VAL A 421 -40.70 10.48 35.55
CA VAL A 421 -40.80 10.60 34.06
C VAL A 421 -40.92 12.08 33.58
N VAL A 422 -40.79 12.41 32.27
CA VAL A 422 -41.74 13.24 31.44
C VAL A 422 -41.25 13.56 29.98
N ASN A 423 -42.23 13.63 29.06
CA ASN A 423 -42.27 13.63 27.58
C ASN A 423 -42.34 15.02 26.86
N GLY A 424 -42.13 15.00 25.52
CA GLY A 424 -43.02 15.58 24.46
C GLY A 424 -42.40 16.61 23.49
N ILE A 425 -42.85 16.94 22.24
CA ILE A 425 -43.89 16.52 21.26
C ILE A 425 -43.63 17.30 19.92
N GLY A 426 -44.01 16.76 18.74
CA GLY A 426 -44.67 17.45 17.58
C GLY A 426 -43.83 17.78 16.32
N ASP A 427 -43.97 17.14 15.14
CA ASP A 427 -45.01 17.09 14.07
C ASP A 427 -45.07 18.29 13.08
N LEU A 428 -44.97 18.02 11.76
CA LEU A 428 -45.92 18.42 10.69
C LEU A 428 -45.46 18.07 9.25
N SER A 429 -46.43 17.75 8.42
CA SER A 429 -46.42 17.15 7.08
C SER A 429 -46.80 18.16 5.97
N HIS A 430 -46.55 17.83 4.68
CA HIS A 430 -47.50 17.91 3.54
C HIS A 430 -46.81 17.70 2.16
N SER A 431 -47.43 16.85 1.33
CA SER A 431 -47.19 16.57 -0.11
C SER A 431 -48.15 17.42 -1.00
N PRO A 432 -48.50 17.11 -2.29
CA PRO A 432 -47.82 16.52 -3.48
C PRO A 432 -48.17 17.24 -4.86
N GLN A 433 -47.78 16.61 -6.00
CA GLN A 433 -48.36 16.69 -7.38
C GLN A 433 -48.03 17.90 -8.30
N SER A 434 -48.01 17.87 -9.65
CA SER A 434 -47.95 16.83 -10.72
C SER A 434 -47.88 17.53 -12.11
N LEU A 435 -47.92 16.72 -13.21
CA LEU A 435 -48.15 17.03 -14.66
C LEU A 435 -46.89 17.40 -15.46
N GLY A 436 -46.46 16.66 -16.50
CA GLY A 436 -47.15 16.27 -17.75
C GLY A 436 -46.55 17.13 -18.88
N SER A 437 -46.20 16.71 -20.11
CA SER A 437 -46.52 15.58 -20.96
C SER A 437 -45.74 15.70 -22.30
N SER A 438 -45.62 14.59 -23.06
CA SER A 438 -45.61 14.47 -24.56
C SER A 438 -44.46 15.12 -25.37
N SER A 439 -43.91 14.60 -26.49
CA SER A 439 -44.16 13.43 -27.35
C SER A 439 -43.15 13.42 -28.54
N THR A 440 -42.82 12.21 -29.07
CA THR A 440 -42.44 11.86 -30.48
C THR A 440 -41.11 12.43 -31.06
N THR A 441 -40.29 11.76 -31.89
CA THR A 441 -40.53 10.90 -33.07
C THR A 441 -39.36 9.92 -33.38
N SER A 442 -39.71 8.89 -34.13
CA SER A 442 -38.98 7.73 -34.69
C SER A 442 -37.91 7.99 -35.78
N ALA A 443 -36.92 7.07 -35.91
CA ALA A 443 -36.57 6.37 -37.16
C ALA A 443 -35.53 5.24 -36.94
N SER A 444 -35.72 4.11 -37.61
CA SER A 444 -34.83 2.94 -37.78
C SER A 444 -34.87 2.55 -39.27
N PRO A 445 -34.15 1.51 -39.75
CA PRO A 445 -32.72 1.16 -39.66
C PRO A 445 -32.14 0.84 -41.06
N ASP A 446 -30.83 0.59 -41.19
CA ASP A 446 -30.35 -0.24 -42.32
C ASP A 446 -29.16 -1.13 -41.97
N SER A 447 -29.20 -2.35 -42.54
CA SER A 447 -28.46 -3.54 -42.17
C SER A 447 -27.22 -3.76 -43.06
N LEU A 448 -26.09 -4.21 -42.49
CA LEU A 448 -25.03 -4.90 -43.26
C LEU A 448 -24.38 -6.03 -42.46
N ALA A 449 -24.52 -7.24 -42.98
CA ALA A 449 -23.84 -8.46 -42.54
C ALA A 449 -22.41 -8.52 -43.10
N VAL A 450 -21.44 -9.03 -42.31
CA VAL A 450 -20.07 -9.28 -42.77
C VAL A 450 -19.66 -10.71 -42.42
N HIS A 451 -19.35 -11.50 -43.46
CA HIS A 451 -18.68 -12.80 -43.38
C HIS A 451 -17.17 -12.60 -43.10
N GLN A 452 -16.64 -13.28 -42.07
CA GLN A 452 -15.21 -13.30 -41.74
C GLN A 452 -14.48 -14.46 -42.45
N ARG A 453 -13.47 -14.15 -43.26
CA ARG A 453 -12.47 -15.11 -43.78
C ARG A 453 -11.56 -15.59 -42.64
N SER A 454 -11.29 -16.90 -42.59
CA SER A 454 -10.40 -17.57 -41.64
C SER A 454 -8.91 -17.27 -41.93
N LEU A 455 -8.22 -16.66 -40.97
CA LEU A 455 -6.76 -16.52 -40.93
C LEU A 455 -6.09 -17.85 -40.49
N PRO A 456 -4.81 -18.12 -40.85
CA PRO A 456 -4.10 -19.32 -40.41
C PRO A 456 -3.92 -19.34 -38.87
N ILE A 457 -4.14 -20.51 -38.27
CA ILE A 457 -4.06 -20.74 -36.82
C ILE A 457 -2.58 -20.76 -36.40
N ASN A 458 -2.09 -19.70 -35.75
CA ASN A 458 -0.76 -19.69 -35.13
C ASN A 458 -0.90 -19.72 -33.60
N ALA A 459 -0.80 -20.91 -33.01
CA ALA A 459 -1.12 -21.17 -31.60
C ALA A 459 0.07 -20.99 -30.65
N ARG A 460 1.29 -21.35 -31.07
CA ARG A 460 2.47 -21.35 -30.19
C ARG A 460 3.26 -20.03 -30.31
N PRO A 461 3.72 -19.44 -29.18
CA PRO A 461 4.79 -18.45 -29.23
C PRO A 461 6.06 -19.07 -29.86
N ALA A 462 6.84 -18.29 -30.61
CA ALA A 462 8.07 -18.81 -31.22
C ALA A 462 9.01 -19.39 -30.15
N PRO A 463 9.67 -20.55 -30.41
CA PRO A 463 10.63 -21.11 -29.47
C PRO A 463 11.78 -20.13 -29.24
N VAL A 464 12.29 -20.07 -28.01
CA VAL A 464 13.44 -19.24 -27.66
C VAL A 464 14.66 -19.77 -28.40
N VAL A 465 15.26 -18.96 -29.29
CA VAL A 465 16.43 -19.36 -30.05
C VAL A 465 17.64 -19.44 -29.12
N ILE A 466 18.22 -20.64 -28.99
CA ILE A 466 19.46 -20.87 -28.24
C ILE A 466 20.63 -20.34 -29.08
N HIS A 467 20.99 -19.07 -28.91
CA HIS A 467 22.26 -18.56 -29.45
C HIS A 467 23.35 -18.75 -28.39
N ALA A 468 24.28 -19.68 -28.64
CA ALA A 468 25.48 -19.83 -27.83
C ALA A 468 26.40 -18.63 -28.08
N THR A 469 26.36 -17.63 -27.20
CA THR A 469 27.33 -16.53 -27.17
C THR A 469 27.78 -16.23 -25.74
N THR A 470 29.08 -16.42 -25.53
CA THR A 470 29.96 -15.88 -24.48
C THR A 470 29.49 -15.96 -23.02
N SER A 471 29.86 -17.09 -22.42
CA SER A 471 29.96 -17.39 -20.99
C SER A 471 30.55 -16.24 -20.16
N LEU A 472 29.82 -15.82 -19.11
CA LEU A 472 30.44 -15.30 -17.90
C LEU A 472 30.73 -16.49 -16.98
N ALA A 473 32.01 -16.66 -16.65
CA ALA A 473 32.57 -17.74 -15.85
C ALA A 473 31.78 -17.98 -14.54
N GLY A 474 31.05 -19.10 -14.50
CA GLY A 474 30.37 -19.62 -13.32
C GLY A 474 30.19 -21.13 -13.43
N SER A 475 31.05 -21.89 -12.72
CA SER A 475 31.04 -23.35 -12.58
C SER A 475 31.00 -24.18 -13.89
N GLU A 476 32.11 -24.23 -14.63
CA GLU A 476 32.33 -25.16 -15.76
C GLU A 476 32.55 -26.62 -15.30
N GLY A 477 31.49 -27.27 -14.80
CA GLY A 477 31.52 -28.68 -14.40
C GLY A 477 30.21 -29.41 -14.72
N PRO A 478 30.21 -30.76 -14.71
CA PRO A 478 28.99 -31.53 -14.95
C PRO A 478 27.90 -31.17 -13.93
N THR A 479 26.64 -31.25 -14.35
CA THR A 479 25.48 -31.01 -13.47
C THR A 479 25.58 -31.87 -12.22
N GLN A 480 25.32 -31.28 -11.06
CA GLN A 480 25.41 -31.98 -9.77
C GLN A 480 24.01 -32.38 -9.29
N ALA A 481 23.88 -33.56 -8.70
CA ALA A 481 22.65 -33.98 -8.03
C ALA A 481 22.32 -33.03 -6.86
N ARG A 482 21.04 -32.72 -6.67
CA ARG A 482 20.55 -31.79 -5.64
C ARG A 482 19.48 -32.45 -4.79
N THR A 483 19.42 -32.06 -3.51
CA THR A 483 18.43 -32.60 -2.56
C THR A 483 17.65 -31.45 -1.92
N LEU A 484 16.33 -31.60 -1.84
CA LEU A 484 15.43 -30.70 -1.14
C LEU A 484 14.54 -31.49 -0.17
N LYS A 485 14.65 -31.20 1.14
CA LYS A 485 13.85 -31.84 2.19
C LYS A 485 13.77 -33.38 2.09
N GLY A 486 14.89 -34.02 1.77
CA GLY A 486 14.97 -35.48 1.63
C GLY A 486 14.65 -36.02 0.22
N VAL A 487 14.14 -35.20 -0.69
CA VAL A 487 13.94 -35.54 -2.10
C VAL A 487 15.23 -35.27 -2.88
N ARG A 488 15.88 -36.32 -3.37
CA ARG A 488 17.08 -36.22 -4.20
C ARG A 488 16.69 -36.28 -5.68
N VAL A 489 17.24 -35.37 -6.48
CA VAL A 489 17.12 -35.34 -7.94
C VAL A 489 18.50 -35.51 -8.53
N ASP A 490 18.68 -36.53 -9.36
CA ASP A 490 19.99 -36.85 -9.92
C ASP A 490 20.36 -35.90 -11.07
N ALA A 491 21.66 -35.79 -11.35
CA ALA A 491 22.21 -34.86 -12.33
C ALA A 491 21.57 -34.99 -13.72
N GLY A 492 21.40 -36.23 -14.21
CA GLY A 492 20.77 -36.49 -15.52
C GLY A 492 19.30 -36.10 -15.56
N GLU A 493 18.57 -36.27 -14.46
CA GLU A 493 17.17 -35.82 -14.37
C GLU A 493 17.09 -34.29 -14.39
N ILE A 494 18.02 -33.61 -13.71
CA ILE A 494 18.10 -32.13 -13.72
C ILE A 494 18.31 -31.63 -15.16
N ASP A 495 19.25 -32.20 -15.90
CA ASP A 495 19.52 -31.80 -17.29
C ASP A 495 18.29 -32.02 -18.19
N ASP A 496 17.64 -33.18 -18.10
CA ASP A 496 16.42 -33.48 -18.85
C ASP A 496 15.28 -32.50 -18.52
N ILE A 497 15.08 -32.19 -17.23
CA ILE A 497 14.02 -31.29 -16.77
C ILE A 497 14.30 -29.84 -17.21
N PHE A 498 15.54 -29.37 -17.17
CA PHE A 498 15.91 -28.06 -17.69
C PHE A 498 15.69 -27.95 -19.20
N GLN A 499 15.99 -29.01 -19.96
CA GLN A 499 15.69 -29.06 -21.39
C GLN A 499 14.18 -28.96 -21.65
N LEU A 500 13.36 -29.72 -20.90
CA LEU A 500 11.90 -29.65 -20.97
C LEU A 500 11.37 -28.25 -20.61
N PHE A 501 11.97 -27.58 -19.63
CA PHE A 501 11.60 -26.22 -19.26
C PHE A 501 11.74 -25.25 -20.44
N PHE A 502 12.93 -25.18 -21.05
CA PHE A 502 13.20 -24.23 -22.13
C PHE A 502 12.45 -24.58 -23.42
N GLN A 503 12.13 -25.85 -23.63
CA GLN A 503 11.34 -26.29 -24.76
C GLN A 503 9.85 -25.93 -24.62
N ASP A 504 9.22 -26.31 -23.51
CA ASP A 504 7.75 -26.31 -23.40
C ASP A 504 7.17 -25.18 -22.54
N HIS A 505 7.95 -24.60 -21.62
CA HIS A 505 7.47 -23.61 -20.65
C HIS A 505 7.99 -22.19 -20.98
N ALA A 506 9.28 -22.05 -21.27
CA ALA A 506 9.89 -20.76 -21.60
C ALA A 506 9.21 -19.99 -22.76
N PRO A 507 8.63 -20.62 -23.81
CA PRO A 507 7.89 -19.87 -24.84
C PRO A 507 6.72 -19.05 -24.30
N PHE A 508 6.09 -19.46 -23.19
CA PHE A 508 4.99 -18.71 -22.56
C PHE A 508 5.47 -17.63 -21.58
N LEU A 509 6.66 -17.82 -20.99
CA LEU A 509 7.26 -16.91 -20.01
C LEU A 509 8.80 -16.87 -20.16
N PRO A 510 9.33 -16.21 -21.21
CA PRO A 510 10.75 -16.16 -21.55
C PRO A 510 11.53 -15.19 -20.65
N ILE A 511 11.56 -15.47 -19.34
CA ILE A 511 12.21 -14.61 -18.33
C ILE A 511 13.59 -15.13 -17.90
N LEU A 512 14.02 -16.28 -18.43
CA LEU A 512 15.26 -16.99 -18.09
C LEU A 512 16.20 -17.10 -19.30
N ASP A 513 17.50 -17.13 -19.03
CA ASP A 513 18.54 -17.24 -20.05
C ASP A 513 18.83 -18.72 -20.35
N PRO A 514 18.62 -19.21 -21.59
CA PRO A 514 18.86 -20.60 -21.96
C PRO A 514 20.34 -20.97 -21.99
N SER A 515 21.25 -19.99 -21.97
CA SER A 515 22.70 -20.25 -21.95
C SER A 515 23.26 -20.54 -20.55
N THR A 516 22.47 -20.30 -19.50
CA THR A 516 22.90 -20.50 -18.10
C THR A 516 22.75 -21.96 -17.68
N THR A 517 23.79 -22.55 -17.11
CA THR A 517 23.80 -23.97 -16.70
C THR A 517 22.92 -24.21 -15.45
N PRO A 518 22.43 -25.45 -15.23
CA PRO A 518 21.65 -25.77 -14.02
C PRO A 518 22.42 -25.49 -12.72
N ASN A 519 23.73 -25.79 -12.70
CA ASN A 519 24.60 -25.48 -11.56
C ASN A 519 24.65 -23.97 -11.30
N ALA A 520 24.83 -23.14 -12.35
CA ALA A 520 24.86 -21.70 -12.20
C ALA A 520 23.52 -21.14 -11.69
N TYR A 521 22.38 -21.68 -12.13
CA TYR A 521 21.08 -21.30 -11.57
C TYR A 521 20.97 -21.66 -10.08
N TYR A 522 21.46 -22.83 -9.68
CA TYR A 522 21.47 -23.24 -8.27
C TYR A 522 22.32 -22.31 -7.41
N ASP A 523 23.52 -21.98 -7.89
CA ASP A 523 24.47 -21.12 -7.17
C ASP A 523 23.98 -19.67 -7.06
N GLN A 524 23.30 -19.16 -8.11
CA GLN A 524 22.70 -17.84 -8.12
C GLN A 524 21.46 -17.74 -7.22
N SER A 525 20.58 -18.74 -7.28
CA SER A 525 19.36 -18.80 -6.48
C SER A 525 18.81 -20.21 -6.39
N THR A 526 18.93 -20.79 -5.20
CA THR A 526 18.32 -22.10 -4.89
C THR A 526 16.80 -22.08 -5.08
N LEU A 527 16.13 -20.97 -4.74
CA LEU A 527 14.70 -20.79 -4.96
C LEU A 527 14.34 -20.86 -6.44
N LEU A 528 15.06 -20.14 -7.29
CA LEU A 528 14.80 -20.13 -8.73
C LEU A 528 15.05 -21.48 -9.36
N PHE A 529 16.20 -22.10 -9.07
CA PHE A 529 16.53 -23.45 -9.54
C PHE A 529 15.41 -24.45 -9.23
N TRP A 530 15.00 -24.52 -7.95
CA TRP A 530 14.01 -25.48 -7.51
C TRP A 530 12.61 -25.17 -8.07
N THR A 531 12.29 -23.89 -8.31
CA THR A 531 11.05 -23.51 -9.00
C THR A 531 11.05 -23.94 -10.46
N ILE A 532 12.17 -23.84 -11.17
CA ILE A 532 12.31 -24.34 -12.56
C ILE A 532 12.03 -25.84 -12.60
N ILE A 533 12.66 -26.60 -11.70
CA ILE A 533 12.44 -28.05 -11.59
C ILE A 533 10.97 -28.36 -11.32
N PHE A 534 10.35 -27.67 -10.35
CA PHE A 534 8.95 -27.86 -10.00
C PHE A 534 7.97 -27.59 -11.16
N VAL A 535 8.24 -26.57 -11.98
CA VAL A 535 7.41 -26.25 -13.12
C VAL A 535 7.55 -27.31 -14.22
N ALA A 536 8.78 -27.65 -14.59
CA ALA A 536 9.01 -28.54 -15.74
C ALA A 536 8.83 -30.03 -15.42
N CYS A 537 8.97 -30.47 -14.16
CA CYS A 537 8.80 -31.87 -13.79
C CYS A 537 7.36 -32.37 -13.96
N ARG A 538 6.37 -31.48 -14.16
CA ARG A 538 4.98 -31.79 -14.54
C ARG A 538 4.89 -32.64 -15.81
N ASN A 539 5.82 -32.43 -16.74
CA ASN A 539 5.89 -33.14 -18.02
C ASN A 539 6.97 -34.22 -18.02
N TYR A 540 7.58 -34.51 -16.87
CA TYR A 540 8.72 -35.43 -16.78
C TYR A 540 8.27 -36.88 -16.51
N ASN A 541 8.08 -37.63 -17.58
CA ASN A 541 7.53 -38.99 -17.52
C ASN A 541 8.51 -40.05 -16.99
N LYS A 542 9.82 -39.78 -16.93
CA LYS A 542 10.80 -40.76 -16.43
C LYS A 542 10.71 -40.93 -14.90
N ASN A 543 10.25 -39.91 -14.19
CA ASN A 543 10.05 -39.94 -12.74
C ASN A 543 8.78 -39.18 -12.33
N PRO A 544 7.59 -39.79 -12.47
CA PRO A 544 6.31 -39.12 -12.26
C PRO A 544 6.03 -38.79 -10.78
N THR A 545 6.73 -39.41 -9.83
CA THR A 545 6.57 -39.12 -8.40
C THR A 545 7.25 -37.81 -8.00
N LEU A 546 8.12 -37.27 -8.84
CA LEU A 546 8.91 -36.08 -8.52
C LEU A 546 8.04 -34.83 -8.27
N PHE A 547 7.04 -34.59 -9.12
CA PHE A 547 6.13 -33.45 -8.97
C PHE A 547 5.37 -33.44 -7.63
N PRO A 548 4.60 -34.50 -7.27
CA PRO A 548 3.85 -34.50 -6.01
C PRO A 548 4.76 -34.45 -4.77
N THR A 549 5.96 -35.05 -4.82
CA THR A 549 6.89 -35.01 -3.67
C THR A 549 7.56 -33.63 -3.50
N LEU A 550 7.80 -32.89 -4.59
CA LEU A 550 8.38 -31.55 -4.51
C LEU A 550 7.36 -30.44 -4.22
N ALA A 551 6.05 -30.66 -4.45
CA ALA A 551 5.04 -29.61 -4.35
C ALA A 551 5.02 -28.88 -3.00
N GLU A 552 4.99 -29.62 -1.88
CA GLU A 552 4.97 -29.04 -0.54
C GLU A 552 6.30 -28.35 -0.16
N PRO A 553 7.49 -29.00 -0.33
CA PRO A 553 8.77 -28.33 -0.08
C PRO A 553 8.94 -27.00 -0.84
N ILE A 554 8.49 -26.96 -2.10
CA ILE A 554 8.62 -25.77 -2.94
C ILE A 554 7.64 -24.68 -2.52
N LEU A 555 6.39 -25.05 -2.19
CA LEU A 555 5.42 -24.11 -1.67
C LEU A 555 5.93 -23.44 -0.39
N GLU A 556 6.50 -24.22 0.53
CA GLU A 556 7.09 -23.68 1.75
C GLU A 556 8.29 -22.76 1.45
N MET A 557 9.17 -23.15 0.52
CA MET A 557 10.27 -22.26 0.08
C MET A 557 9.74 -20.93 -0.48
N ILE A 558 8.70 -20.96 -1.31
CA ILE A 558 8.06 -19.76 -1.88
C ILE A 558 7.51 -18.89 -0.75
N LEU A 559 6.69 -19.45 0.15
CA LEU A 559 6.07 -18.69 1.24
C LEU A 559 7.12 -18.10 2.21
N LEU A 560 8.14 -18.88 2.59
CA LEU A 560 9.23 -18.39 3.44
C LEU A 560 10.06 -17.30 2.76
N SER A 561 10.23 -17.38 1.44
CA SER A 561 10.98 -16.37 0.69
C SER A 561 10.29 -15.00 0.62
N MET A 562 8.97 -14.93 0.89
CA MET A 562 8.22 -13.67 0.93
C MET A 562 8.74 -12.71 2.01
N GLY A 563 9.30 -13.24 3.10
CA GLY A 563 9.90 -12.44 4.17
C GLY A 563 11.38 -12.07 3.96
N SER A 564 12.03 -12.60 2.91
CA SER A 564 13.44 -12.37 2.63
C SER A 564 13.65 -11.20 1.68
N ASN A 565 14.69 -10.39 1.89
CA ASN A 565 15.09 -9.31 0.96
C ASN A 565 16.28 -9.70 0.05
N ALA A 566 16.70 -10.97 0.05
CA ALA A 566 17.79 -11.44 -0.80
C ALA A 566 17.39 -11.50 -2.29
N ALA A 567 18.34 -11.15 -3.17
CA ALA A 567 18.31 -11.30 -4.63
C ALA A 567 16.93 -11.07 -5.30
N PRO A 568 16.45 -9.81 -5.34
CA PRO A 568 15.07 -9.50 -5.72
C PRO A 568 14.68 -9.96 -7.13
N VAL A 569 15.59 -9.92 -8.11
CA VAL A 569 15.31 -10.33 -9.49
C VAL A 569 15.01 -11.83 -9.57
N PHE A 570 15.87 -12.69 -9.00
CA PHE A 570 15.64 -14.14 -9.01
C PHE A 570 14.38 -14.51 -8.24
N LYS A 571 14.08 -13.81 -7.13
CA LYS A 571 12.82 -13.98 -6.42
C LYS A 571 11.62 -13.65 -7.31
N ILE A 572 11.62 -12.49 -7.96
CA ILE A 572 10.54 -12.10 -8.87
C ILE A 572 10.37 -13.13 -9.99
N GLN A 573 11.47 -13.64 -10.57
CA GLN A 573 11.42 -14.72 -11.56
C GLN A 573 10.80 -16.00 -10.99
N SER A 574 11.19 -16.43 -9.78
CA SER A 574 10.60 -17.60 -9.11
C SER A 574 9.10 -17.44 -8.91
N PHE A 575 8.64 -16.30 -8.40
CA PHE A 575 7.20 -16.07 -8.19
C PHE A 575 6.43 -15.97 -9.51
N LEU A 576 7.00 -15.38 -10.56
CA LEU A 576 6.38 -15.36 -11.89
C LEU A 576 6.18 -16.76 -12.45
N LEU A 577 7.19 -17.64 -12.33
CA LEU A 577 7.08 -19.05 -12.72
C LEU A 577 6.01 -19.76 -11.89
N PHE A 578 6.10 -19.64 -10.56
CA PHE A 578 5.20 -20.32 -9.64
C PHE A 578 3.73 -19.89 -9.82
N LEU A 579 3.45 -18.60 -10.03
CA LEU A 579 2.10 -18.10 -10.24
C LEU A 579 1.54 -18.39 -11.63
N THR A 580 2.41 -18.61 -12.62
CA THR A 580 1.99 -19.02 -13.98
C THR A 580 1.62 -20.50 -14.03
N TRP A 581 2.35 -21.33 -13.27
CA TRP A 581 2.09 -22.76 -13.08
C TRP A 581 1.99 -23.09 -11.58
N PRO A 582 0.88 -22.74 -10.92
CA PRO A 582 0.68 -23.04 -9.50
C PRO A 582 0.44 -24.55 -9.29
N PRO A 583 0.68 -25.10 -8.09
CA PRO A 583 0.26 -26.47 -7.76
C PRO A 583 -1.28 -26.58 -7.77
N PRO A 584 -1.83 -27.80 -7.99
CA PRO A 584 -3.26 -28.05 -7.83
C PRO A 584 -3.77 -27.62 -6.44
N GLY A 585 -4.93 -26.98 -6.39
CA GLY A 585 -5.57 -26.53 -5.13
C GLY A 585 -4.97 -25.26 -4.50
N PHE A 586 -4.03 -24.58 -5.15
CA PHE A 586 -3.45 -23.34 -4.62
C PHE A 586 -4.38 -22.13 -4.79
N GLU A 587 -4.96 -21.65 -3.69
CA GLU A 587 -6.02 -20.62 -3.71
C GLU A 587 -5.54 -19.18 -3.50
N VAL A 588 -4.36 -18.98 -2.90
CA VAL A 588 -3.80 -17.67 -2.52
C VAL A 588 -2.99 -16.98 -3.63
N PHE A 589 -3.14 -17.42 -4.89
CA PHE A 589 -2.40 -16.85 -6.02
C PHE A 589 -2.75 -15.38 -6.30
N PHE A 590 -3.99 -14.95 -6.05
CA PHE A 590 -4.39 -13.54 -6.26
C PHE A 590 -3.69 -12.58 -5.30
N PRO A 591 -3.77 -12.76 -3.96
CA PRO A 591 -3.01 -11.93 -3.02
C PRO A 591 -1.50 -11.93 -3.29
N ILE A 592 -0.92 -13.08 -3.61
CA ILE A 592 0.52 -13.20 -3.89
C ILE A 592 0.90 -12.50 -5.19
N SER A 593 0.03 -12.48 -6.22
CA SER A 593 0.28 -11.70 -7.43
C SER A 593 0.29 -10.18 -7.17
N GLY A 594 -0.55 -9.70 -6.26
CA GLY A 594 -0.53 -8.30 -5.82
C GLY A 594 0.74 -7.97 -5.03
N TRP A 595 1.14 -8.86 -4.11
CA TRP A 595 2.41 -8.74 -3.40
C TRP A 595 3.61 -8.73 -4.37
N LEU A 596 3.64 -9.61 -5.37
CA LEU A 596 4.69 -9.67 -6.39
C LEU A 596 4.79 -8.34 -7.15
N LEU A 597 3.65 -7.75 -7.52
CA LEU A 597 3.61 -6.44 -8.16
C LEU A 597 4.25 -5.36 -7.27
N HIS A 598 3.93 -5.35 -5.98
CA HIS A 598 4.54 -4.42 -5.02
C HIS A 598 6.05 -4.65 -4.85
N VAL A 599 6.51 -5.90 -4.77
CA VAL A 599 7.95 -6.22 -4.70
C VAL A 599 8.67 -5.77 -5.97
N ALA A 600 8.07 -5.99 -7.14
CA ALA A 600 8.61 -5.51 -8.41
C ALA A 600 8.70 -3.97 -8.44
N MET A 601 7.70 -3.27 -7.91
CA MET A 601 7.72 -1.81 -7.78
C MET A 601 8.82 -1.33 -6.83
N GLN A 602 8.95 -1.94 -5.65
CA GLN A 602 10.00 -1.63 -4.67
C GLN A 602 11.41 -1.81 -5.23
N ASN A 603 11.58 -2.70 -6.20
CA ASN A 603 12.86 -2.93 -6.89
C ASN A 603 13.03 -2.12 -8.18
N GLY A 604 12.18 -1.11 -8.41
CA GLY A 604 12.31 -0.18 -9.53
C GLY A 604 11.97 -0.76 -10.91
N LEU A 605 11.35 -1.94 -10.99
CA LEU A 605 11.00 -2.54 -12.29
C LEU A 605 9.96 -1.72 -13.07
N HIS A 606 9.11 -0.99 -12.35
CA HIS A 606 8.10 -0.09 -12.92
C HIS A 606 8.67 1.19 -13.55
N ILE A 607 9.96 1.51 -13.32
CA ILE A 607 10.66 2.64 -13.94
C ILE A 607 11.98 2.15 -14.54
N PRO A 608 11.95 1.36 -15.63
CA PRO A 608 13.15 0.73 -16.20
C PRO A 608 14.23 1.76 -16.58
N MET A 609 13.80 2.94 -17.06
CA MET A 609 14.66 4.04 -17.48
C MET A 609 15.40 4.73 -16.32
N ALA A 610 14.89 4.62 -15.10
CA ALA A 610 15.51 5.16 -13.87
C ALA A 610 15.92 4.04 -12.91
N SER A 611 16.02 2.80 -13.39
CA SER A 611 16.28 1.62 -12.55
C SER A 611 17.62 1.66 -11.80
N HIS A 612 18.55 2.53 -12.21
CA HIS A 612 19.79 2.84 -11.52
C HIS A 612 19.60 3.63 -10.22
N GLU A 613 18.45 4.30 -10.02
CA GLU A 613 18.07 4.99 -8.79
C GLU A 613 17.67 4.01 -7.66
N PHE A 614 17.36 2.76 -8.02
CA PHE A 614 16.94 1.71 -7.08
C PHE A 614 18.08 0.71 -6.72
N GLY A 615 19.27 0.87 -7.32
CA GLY A 615 20.43 -0.01 -7.10
C GLY A 615 21.37 0.48 -5.99
N ARG A 616 21.72 -0.38 -5.03
CA ARG A 616 22.65 -0.06 -3.91
C ARG A 616 24.11 0.25 -4.34
N ASN A 617 24.48 0.07 -5.62
CA ASN A 617 25.86 0.24 -6.11
C ASN A 617 25.97 1.34 -7.17
N MET A 618 25.95 2.60 -6.73
CA MET A 618 26.13 3.79 -7.57
C MET A 618 27.59 4.00 -8.06
N ARG A 619 28.54 3.15 -7.68
CA ARG A 619 29.99 3.39 -7.90
C ARG A 619 30.53 3.00 -9.29
N SER A 620 29.82 2.20 -10.09
CA SER A 620 30.39 1.63 -11.34
C SER A 620 30.10 2.42 -12.63
N LEU A 621 29.16 3.38 -12.62
CA LEU A 621 28.58 3.94 -13.85
C LEU A 621 28.74 5.46 -14.03
N ARG A 622 29.70 6.09 -13.33
CA ARG A 622 30.00 7.53 -13.47
C ARG A 622 30.94 7.89 -14.63
N SER A 623 31.40 6.93 -15.41
CA SER A 623 32.06 7.19 -16.70
C SER A 623 31.02 7.11 -17.82
N GLU A 624 31.15 7.98 -18.85
CA GLU A 624 30.39 7.78 -20.09
C GLU A 624 30.56 6.32 -20.53
N PRO A 625 29.46 5.53 -20.64
CA PRO A 625 29.57 4.16 -21.08
C PRO A 625 30.12 4.16 -22.51
N SER A 626 31.23 3.45 -22.73
CA SER A 626 31.69 3.07 -24.07
C SER A 626 30.54 2.47 -24.87
N GLN A 627 30.59 2.44 -26.20
CA GLN A 627 29.49 1.88 -27.01
C GLN A 627 29.08 0.45 -26.59
N ALA A 628 30.02 -0.35 -26.08
CA ALA A 628 29.76 -1.67 -25.50
C ALA A 628 29.01 -1.63 -24.15
N ASN A 629 29.25 -0.63 -23.30
CA ASN A 629 28.52 -0.47 -22.05
C ASN A 629 27.10 0.11 -22.28
N LYS A 630 26.88 0.87 -23.35
CA LYS A 630 25.55 1.35 -23.74
C LYS A 630 24.63 0.21 -24.15
N SER A 631 25.12 -0.75 -24.95
CA SER A 631 24.32 -1.93 -25.33
C SER A 631 23.99 -2.83 -24.14
N ILE A 632 24.93 -3.07 -23.23
CA ILE A 632 24.71 -3.85 -21.99
C ILE A 632 23.65 -3.17 -21.11
N PHE A 633 23.72 -1.85 -20.94
CA PHE A 633 22.73 -1.09 -20.18
C PHE A 633 21.33 -1.14 -20.83
N MET A 634 21.25 -1.02 -22.16
CA MET A 634 19.98 -1.15 -22.88
C MET A 634 19.38 -2.56 -22.77
N ILE A 635 20.21 -3.60 -22.78
CA ILE A 635 19.78 -4.99 -22.59
C ILE A 635 19.25 -5.21 -21.16
N ASP A 636 19.92 -4.68 -20.13
CA ASP A 636 19.42 -4.75 -18.75
C ASP A 636 18.09 -4.01 -18.60
N MET A 637 17.95 -2.84 -19.22
CA MET A 637 16.72 -2.05 -19.22
C MET A 637 15.57 -2.80 -19.91
N GLN A 638 15.82 -3.44 -21.06
CA GLN A 638 14.82 -4.26 -21.75
C GLN A 638 14.39 -5.44 -20.88
N ARG A 639 15.33 -6.20 -20.31
CA ARG A 639 15.01 -7.36 -19.43
C ARG A 639 14.18 -6.95 -18.22
N ARG A 640 14.48 -5.81 -17.59
CA ARG A 640 13.67 -5.26 -16.48
C ARG A 640 12.27 -4.84 -16.93
N SER A 641 12.16 -4.20 -18.10
CA SER A 641 10.88 -3.80 -18.69
C SER A 641 9.99 -5.02 -18.99
N GLU A 642 10.58 -6.08 -19.54
CA GLU A 642 9.91 -7.34 -19.81
C GLU A 642 9.46 -8.02 -18.51
N LEU A 643 10.34 -8.07 -17.50
CA LEU A 643 9.99 -8.64 -16.20
C LEU A 643 8.84 -7.90 -15.51
N TRP A 644 8.82 -6.56 -15.59
CA TRP A 644 7.71 -5.73 -15.13
C TRP A 644 6.41 -6.02 -15.87
N ALA A 645 6.46 -6.09 -17.21
CA ALA A 645 5.32 -6.42 -18.05
C ALA A 645 4.73 -7.79 -17.67
N TYR A 646 5.56 -8.79 -17.39
CA TYR A 646 5.08 -10.10 -16.91
C TYR A 646 4.43 -10.02 -15.53
N CYS A 647 4.93 -9.19 -14.60
CA CYS A 647 4.28 -8.95 -13.31
C CYS A 647 2.86 -8.40 -13.48
N ILE A 648 2.69 -7.41 -14.36
CA ILE A 648 1.36 -6.86 -14.69
C ILE A 648 0.46 -7.94 -15.28
N ILE A 649 0.95 -8.71 -16.25
CA ILE A 649 0.16 -9.76 -16.92
C ILE A 649 -0.31 -10.82 -15.92
N VAL A 650 0.59 -11.30 -15.05
CA VAL A 650 0.25 -12.32 -14.04
C VAL A 650 -0.78 -11.77 -13.05
N TYR A 651 -0.62 -10.53 -12.59
CA TYR A 651 -1.59 -9.87 -11.72
C TYR A 651 -2.96 -9.70 -12.38
N GLN A 652 -3.02 -9.18 -13.61
CA GLN A 652 -4.28 -8.99 -14.33
C GLN A 652 -4.99 -10.32 -14.60
N ARG A 653 -4.24 -11.35 -15.00
CA ARG A 653 -4.78 -12.72 -15.14
C ARG A 653 -5.32 -13.23 -13.81
N ALA A 654 -4.62 -13.02 -12.70
CA ALA A 654 -5.08 -13.45 -11.39
C ALA A 654 -6.40 -12.79 -10.97
N CYS A 655 -6.57 -11.49 -11.25
CA CYS A 655 -7.81 -10.75 -11.04
C CYS A 655 -8.97 -11.39 -11.84
N LEU A 656 -8.76 -11.63 -13.13
CA LEU A 656 -9.76 -12.24 -14.02
C LEU A 656 -10.17 -13.64 -13.54
N CYS A 657 -9.21 -14.43 -13.04
CA CYS A 657 -9.48 -15.77 -12.51
C CYS A 657 -10.31 -15.75 -11.22
N LYS A 658 -10.18 -14.71 -10.40
CA LYS A 658 -11.00 -14.52 -9.19
C LYS A 658 -12.28 -13.72 -9.42
N GLY A 659 -12.54 -13.27 -10.66
CA GLY A 659 -13.73 -12.49 -11.00
C GLY A 659 -13.70 -11.05 -10.50
N GLN A 660 -12.51 -10.47 -10.34
CA GLN A 660 -12.28 -9.09 -9.89
C GLN A 660 -11.86 -8.20 -11.07
N PRO A 661 -12.27 -6.91 -11.11
CA PRO A 661 -11.84 -5.99 -12.17
C PRO A 661 -10.33 -5.70 -12.02
N PRO A 662 -9.49 -6.02 -13.03
CA PRO A 662 -8.08 -5.67 -12.98
C PRO A 662 -7.87 -4.16 -13.12
N ARG A 663 -6.81 -3.62 -12.50
CA ARG A 663 -6.37 -2.24 -12.75
C ARG A 663 -5.85 -2.08 -14.18
N ALA A 664 -6.14 -0.94 -14.81
CA ALA A 664 -5.64 -0.65 -16.15
C ALA A 664 -4.13 -0.43 -16.13
N MET A 665 -3.46 -0.69 -17.26
CA MET A 665 -2.00 -0.59 -17.34
C MET A 665 -1.51 0.84 -17.09
N LEU A 666 -2.25 1.84 -17.58
CA LEU A 666 -1.94 3.26 -17.39
C LEU A 666 -2.05 3.70 -15.92
N ASP A 667 -2.94 3.08 -15.13
CA ASP A 667 -3.06 3.37 -13.70
C ASP A 667 -1.87 2.81 -12.90
N LEU A 668 -1.16 1.84 -13.47
CA LEU A 668 0.02 1.20 -12.87
C LEU A 668 1.35 1.83 -13.34
N VAL A 669 1.30 2.75 -14.32
CA VAL A 669 2.49 3.37 -14.95
C VAL A 669 2.26 4.87 -15.18
N PRO A 670 2.87 5.76 -14.38
CA PRO A 670 2.79 7.20 -14.62
C PRO A 670 3.42 7.59 -15.97
N ASP A 671 2.63 8.23 -16.86
CA ASP A 671 3.01 8.93 -18.11
C ASP A 671 3.93 8.22 -19.15
N SER A 672 4.17 6.91 -19.02
CA SER A 672 5.19 6.19 -19.81
C SER A 672 4.76 4.85 -20.41
N GLY A 673 3.50 4.42 -20.28
CA GLY A 673 3.01 3.14 -20.82
C GLY A 673 3.27 2.92 -22.32
N HIS A 674 3.16 3.98 -23.13
CA HIS A 674 3.50 3.91 -24.56
C HIS A 674 5.00 3.76 -24.84
N LYS A 675 5.87 4.30 -23.97
CA LYS A 675 7.33 4.14 -24.07
C LYS A 675 7.73 2.73 -23.66
N LEU A 676 7.10 2.18 -22.61
CA LEU A 676 7.28 0.79 -22.18
C LEU A 676 6.97 -0.17 -23.33
N CYS A 677 5.79 -0.08 -23.95
CA CYS A 677 5.39 -0.98 -25.06
C CYS A 677 6.34 -0.95 -26.27
N ARG A 678 7.08 0.15 -26.52
CA ARG A 678 8.09 0.21 -27.60
C ARG A 678 9.36 -0.58 -27.30
N GLN A 679 9.64 -0.83 -26.02
CA GLN A 679 10.84 -1.52 -25.55
C GLN A 679 10.62 -3.02 -25.33
N LEU A 680 9.39 -3.52 -25.50
CA LEU A 680 9.04 -4.92 -25.28
C LEU A 680 9.08 -5.72 -26.57
N SER A 681 9.26 -7.04 -26.45
CA SER A 681 9.03 -7.94 -27.57
C SER A 681 7.60 -7.80 -28.15
N PRO A 682 7.40 -7.91 -29.48
CA PRO A 682 6.08 -7.71 -30.10
C PRO A 682 4.98 -8.60 -29.51
N ILE A 683 5.32 -9.83 -29.13
CA ILE A 683 4.38 -10.78 -28.52
C ILE A 683 3.97 -10.36 -27.10
N LEU A 684 4.90 -9.82 -26.31
CA LEU A 684 4.63 -9.34 -24.96
C LEU A 684 3.82 -8.05 -24.98
N ALA A 685 4.17 -7.12 -25.86
CA ALA A 685 3.40 -5.90 -26.09
C ALA A 685 1.96 -6.22 -26.53
N LEU A 686 1.76 -7.21 -27.40
CA LEU A 686 0.43 -7.66 -27.81
C LEU A 686 -0.37 -8.21 -26.62
N GLN A 687 0.23 -9.07 -25.78
CA GLN A 687 -0.43 -9.60 -24.59
C GLN A 687 -0.89 -8.49 -23.64
N LEU A 688 -0.01 -7.54 -23.35
CA LEU A 688 -0.31 -6.38 -22.51
C LEU A 688 -1.46 -5.54 -23.07
N ARG A 689 -1.44 -5.22 -24.37
CA ARG A 689 -2.51 -4.45 -25.02
C ARG A 689 -3.86 -5.18 -24.99
N CYS A 690 -3.86 -6.49 -25.25
CA CYS A 690 -5.07 -7.31 -25.18
C CYS A 690 -5.67 -7.29 -23.76
N LEU A 691 -4.85 -7.50 -22.73
CA LEU A 691 -5.32 -7.48 -21.34
C LEU A 691 -5.75 -6.09 -20.86
N ASP A 692 -5.14 -5.01 -21.36
CA ASP A 692 -5.56 -3.64 -21.06
C ASP A 692 -6.97 -3.35 -21.58
N ILE A 693 -7.31 -3.78 -22.80
CA ILE A 693 -8.68 -3.67 -23.34
C ILE A 693 -9.66 -4.50 -22.49
N VAL A 694 -9.29 -5.74 -22.14
CA VAL A 694 -10.13 -6.59 -21.28
C VAL A 694 -10.37 -5.94 -19.93
N SER A 695 -9.34 -5.33 -19.33
CA SER A 695 -9.43 -4.64 -18.04
C SER A 695 -10.35 -3.43 -18.11
N LYS A 696 -10.21 -2.59 -19.15
CA LYS A 696 -11.11 -1.45 -19.43
C LYS A 696 -12.56 -1.89 -19.62
N CYS A 697 -12.77 -3.00 -20.32
CA CYS A 697 -14.10 -3.60 -20.48
C CYS A 697 -14.67 -4.03 -19.12
N CYS A 698 -13.91 -4.76 -18.31
CA CYS A 698 -14.32 -5.18 -16.98
C CYS A 698 -14.71 -4.00 -16.08
N VAL A 699 -13.90 -2.94 -16.05
CA VAL A 699 -14.19 -1.71 -15.27
C VAL A 699 -15.44 -1.00 -15.79
N SER A 700 -15.62 -0.89 -17.11
CA SER A 700 -16.79 -0.25 -17.72
C SER A 700 -18.09 -1.02 -17.41
N ILE A 701 -18.04 -2.36 -17.48
CA ILE A 701 -19.17 -3.22 -17.11
C ILE A 701 -19.44 -3.13 -15.60
N PHE A 702 -18.39 -3.16 -14.78
CA PHE A 702 -18.51 -3.07 -13.33
C PHE A 702 -19.19 -1.78 -12.87
N THR A 703 -18.77 -0.64 -13.44
CA THR A 703 -19.29 0.70 -13.12
C THR A 703 -20.71 0.93 -13.63
N THR A 704 -21.12 0.29 -14.72
CA THR A 704 -22.49 0.38 -15.27
C THR A 704 -23.53 -0.35 -14.39
N GLY A 705 -23.09 -1.19 -13.44
CA GLY A 705 -23.96 -1.92 -12.51
C GLY A 705 -24.26 -3.33 -13.01
N VAL A 706 -23.68 -4.32 -12.34
CA VAL A 706 -23.65 -5.72 -12.82
C VAL A 706 -24.83 -6.57 -12.27
N ARG A 707 -25.49 -6.11 -11.20
CA ARG A 707 -26.49 -6.88 -10.45
C ARG A 707 -27.91 -6.79 -11.03
N ASN A 708 -28.29 -5.63 -11.59
CA ASN A 708 -29.64 -5.38 -12.10
C ASN A 708 -29.62 -5.05 -13.60
N THR A 709 -29.41 -6.04 -14.48
CA THR A 709 -29.63 -5.83 -15.92
C THR A 709 -31.13 -5.87 -16.22
N SER A 710 -31.82 -4.74 -16.06
CA SER A 710 -33.14 -4.57 -16.68
C SER A 710 -32.98 -4.47 -18.21
N SER A 711 -34.06 -4.68 -18.96
CA SER A 711 -34.06 -4.56 -20.43
C SER A 711 -33.56 -3.19 -20.93
N GLU A 712 -33.67 -2.15 -20.11
CA GLU A 712 -33.17 -0.79 -20.41
C GLU A 712 -31.64 -0.69 -20.35
N HIS A 713 -30.98 -1.49 -19.51
CA HIS A 713 -29.52 -1.49 -19.34
C HIS A 713 -28.79 -2.38 -20.37
N GLU A 714 -29.51 -3.26 -21.08
CA GLU A 714 -28.90 -4.17 -22.06
C GLU A 714 -28.34 -3.46 -23.31
N ARG A 715 -28.98 -2.36 -23.74
CA ARG A 715 -28.55 -1.60 -24.93
C ARG A 715 -27.22 -0.85 -24.70
N PRO A 716 -27.06 -0.04 -23.63
CA PRO A 716 -25.78 0.57 -23.29
C PRO A 716 -24.67 -0.46 -23.11
N MET A 717 -24.95 -1.56 -22.38
CA MET A 717 -23.98 -2.63 -22.17
C MET A 717 -23.52 -3.26 -23.49
N SER A 718 -24.47 -3.58 -24.40
CA SER A 718 -24.13 -4.12 -25.72
C SER A 718 -23.30 -3.14 -26.56
N ALA A 719 -23.52 -1.83 -26.43
CA ALA A 719 -22.71 -0.81 -27.11
C ALA A 719 -21.28 -0.77 -26.54
N LEU A 720 -21.12 -0.85 -25.22
CA LEU A 720 -19.80 -0.92 -24.55
C LEU A 720 -19.01 -2.15 -24.96
N ILE A 721 -19.64 -3.34 -24.96
CA ILE A 721 -18.99 -4.58 -25.39
C ILE A 721 -18.51 -4.46 -26.85
N ARG A 722 -19.38 -3.94 -27.75
CA ARG A 722 -19.01 -3.71 -29.15
C ARG A 722 -17.86 -2.72 -29.31
N ALA A 723 -17.83 -1.63 -28.56
CA ALA A 723 -16.76 -0.65 -28.62
C ALA A 723 -15.39 -1.28 -28.30
N HIS A 724 -15.31 -2.13 -27.28
CA HIS A 724 -14.08 -2.84 -26.93
C HIS A 724 -13.74 -3.99 -27.88
N GLU A 725 -14.74 -4.67 -28.47
CA GLU A 725 -14.51 -5.61 -29.57
C GLU A 725 -13.87 -4.91 -30.78
N THR A 726 -14.35 -3.72 -31.15
CA THR A 726 -13.79 -2.92 -32.25
C THR A 726 -12.34 -2.53 -31.95
N GLN A 727 -12.05 -2.02 -30.74
CA GLN A 727 -10.67 -1.73 -30.34
C GLN A 727 -9.75 -2.95 -30.47
N LEU A 728 -10.20 -4.13 -30.04
CA LEU A 728 -9.41 -5.36 -30.19
C LEU A 728 -9.26 -5.77 -31.65
N HIS A 729 -10.29 -5.57 -32.47
CA HIS A 729 -10.24 -5.84 -33.91
C HIS A 729 -9.20 -4.97 -34.61
N ASP A 730 -9.15 -3.68 -34.29
CA ASP A 730 -8.19 -2.73 -34.87
C ASP A 730 -6.74 -3.12 -34.55
N ILE A 731 -6.49 -3.58 -33.32
CA ILE A 731 -5.16 -4.11 -32.94
C ILE A 731 -4.79 -5.32 -33.78
N VAL A 732 -5.70 -6.28 -33.93
CA VAL A 732 -5.45 -7.51 -34.68
C VAL A 732 -5.27 -7.22 -36.17
N ALA A 733 -6.02 -6.27 -36.73
CA ALA A 733 -5.91 -5.86 -38.13
C ALA A 733 -4.54 -5.25 -38.48
N GLN A 734 -3.86 -4.66 -37.49
CA GLN A 734 -2.51 -4.10 -37.63
C GLN A 734 -1.40 -5.17 -37.52
N LEU A 735 -1.72 -6.41 -37.14
CA LEU A 735 -0.73 -7.47 -36.99
C LEU A 735 -0.40 -8.14 -38.34
N PRO A 736 0.88 -8.43 -38.62
CA PRO A 736 1.26 -9.26 -39.77
C PRO A 736 0.63 -10.65 -39.73
N SER A 737 0.39 -11.25 -40.92
CA SER A 737 -0.41 -12.47 -41.10
C SER A 737 0.12 -13.73 -40.39
N ASN A 738 1.36 -13.72 -39.93
CA ASN A 738 2.04 -14.81 -39.22
C ASN A 738 2.08 -14.62 -37.69
N HIS A 739 1.34 -13.67 -37.12
CA HIS A 739 1.36 -13.41 -35.67
C HIS A 739 0.57 -14.44 -34.87
N ASN A 740 0.91 -14.60 -33.59
CA ASN A 740 0.17 -15.47 -32.67
C ASN A 740 -1.24 -14.92 -32.44
N THR A 741 -2.27 -15.70 -32.80
CA THR A 741 -3.67 -15.29 -32.69
C THR A 741 -4.37 -15.86 -31.46
N LEU A 742 -3.68 -16.66 -30.63
CA LEU A 742 -4.23 -17.23 -29.40
C LEU A 742 -4.60 -16.12 -28.40
N TYR A 743 -3.67 -15.22 -28.07
CA TYR A 743 -3.92 -14.18 -27.07
C TYR A 743 -5.06 -13.22 -27.44
N PRO A 744 -5.14 -12.68 -28.67
CA PRO A 744 -6.28 -11.87 -29.08
C PRO A 744 -7.61 -12.64 -29.09
N THR A 745 -7.60 -13.94 -29.43
CA THR A 745 -8.82 -14.75 -29.42
C THR A 745 -9.32 -15.00 -28.00
N ILE A 746 -8.42 -15.28 -27.04
CA ILE A 746 -8.77 -15.36 -25.61
C ILE A 746 -9.30 -14.01 -25.10
N ALA A 747 -8.64 -12.90 -25.44
CA ALA A 747 -9.11 -11.57 -25.05
C ALA A 747 -10.51 -11.25 -25.60
N ARG A 748 -10.79 -11.67 -26.85
CA ARG A 748 -12.12 -11.55 -27.45
C ARG A 748 -13.16 -12.37 -26.69
N LEU A 749 -12.83 -13.60 -26.29
CA LEU A 749 -13.72 -14.44 -25.47
C LEU A 749 -14.05 -13.73 -24.14
N LEU A 750 -13.04 -13.20 -23.46
CA LEU A 750 -13.20 -12.49 -22.17
C LEU A 750 -14.05 -11.21 -22.28
N ILE A 751 -14.09 -10.56 -23.44
CA ILE A 751 -14.98 -9.40 -23.69
C ILE A 751 -16.39 -9.88 -24.06
N GLN A 752 -16.50 -10.86 -24.95
CA GLN A 752 -17.80 -11.32 -25.47
C GLN A 752 -18.60 -12.12 -24.43
N VAL A 753 -17.97 -12.67 -23.39
CA VAL A 753 -18.65 -13.39 -22.30
C VAL A 753 -19.75 -12.56 -21.64
N PHE A 754 -19.59 -11.23 -21.60
CA PHE A 754 -20.58 -10.32 -21.05
C PHE A 754 -21.91 -10.31 -21.81
N TYR A 755 -21.97 -10.83 -23.06
CA TYR A 755 -23.26 -11.03 -23.73
C TYR A 755 -24.17 -12.04 -23.00
N LEU A 756 -23.62 -12.95 -22.20
CA LEU A 756 -24.42 -13.89 -21.39
C LEU A 756 -25.16 -13.21 -20.23
N TYR A 757 -24.92 -11.92 -19.98
CA TYR A 757 -25.66 -11.14 -18.99
C TYR A 757 -27.03 -10.68 -19.52
N LYS A 758 -27.21 -10.71 -20.85
CA LYS A 758 -28.48 -10.46 -21.53
C LYS A 758 -29.43 -11.65 -21.38
N ASP A 759 -30.72 -11.40 -21.55
CA ASP A 759 -31.72 -12.46 -21.64
C ASP A 759 -31.54 -13.29 -22.92
N LEU A 760 -31.29 -14.60 -22.78
CA LEU A 760 -31.13 -15.52 -23.91
C LEU A 760 -32.45 -15.74 -24.69
N SER A 761 -33.61 -15.50 -24.07
CA SER A 761 -34.92 -15.63 -24.72
C SER A 761 -35.30 -14.42 -25.59
N GLY A 762 -34.50 -13.35 -25.55
CA GLY A 762 -34.73 -12.11 -26.30
C GLY A 762 -34.64 -12.23 -27.83
N PRO A 763 -34.91 -11.12 -28.55
CA PRO A 763 -34.79 -11.07 -30.01
C PRO A 763 -33.36 -11.44 -30.45
N TYR A 764 -33.25 -12.20 -31.54
CA TYR A 764 -31.96 -12.71 -32.01
C TYR A 764 -30.99 -11.56 -32.32
N ASP A 765 -29.87 -11.54 -31.60
CA ASP A 765 -28.72 -10.69 -31.87
C ASP A 765 -27.55 -11.60 -32.28
N ASN A 766 -26.89 -11.26 -33.39
CA ASN A 766 -25.73 -12.00 -33.92
C ASN A 766 -24.55 -12.05 -32.92
N CYS A 767 -24.63 -11.32 -31.79
CA CYS A 767 -23.65 -11.39 -30.71
C CYS A 767 -23.42 -12.82 -30.17
N PHE A 768 -24.47 -13.64 -30.03
CA PHE A 768 -24.32 -15.01 -29.52
C PHE A 768 -23.64 -15.94 -30.52
N ALA A 769 -23.91 -15.78 -31.82
CA ALA A 769 -23.19 -16.52 -32.86
C ALA A 769 -21.70 -16.10 -32.93
N ARG A 770 -21.39 -14.81 -32.74
CA ARG A 770 -20.00 -14.35 -32.60
C ARG A 770 -19.32 -14.97 -31.38
N LEU A 771 -19.98 -14.97 -30.23
CA LEU A 771 -19.48 -15.58 -28.99
C LEU A 771 -19.22 -17.09 -29.17
N THR A 772 -20.16 -17.84 -29.75
CA THR A 772 -19.99 -19.27 -30.06
C THR A 772 -18.78 -19.50 -30.95
N ASN A 773 -18.64 -18.73 -32.03
CA ASN A 773 -17.51 -18.86 -32.95
C ASN A 773 -16.18 -18.58 -32.25
N THR A 774 -16.10 -17.51 -31.43
CA THR A 774 -14.89 -17.21 -30.66
C THR A 774 -14.56 -18.33 -29.67
N ALA A 775 -15.55 -18.89 -28.96
CA ALA A 775 -15.34 -20.00 -28.03
C ALA A 775 -14.82 -21.26 -28.74
N CYS A 776 -15.40 -21.61 -29.91
CA CYS A 776 -14.88 -22.68 -30.75
C CYS A 776 -13.43 -22.40 -31.20
N SER A 777 -13.13 -21.18 -31.65
CA SER A 777 -11.78 -20.80 -32.07
C SER A 777 -10.75 -20.87 -30.95
N VAL A 778 -11.11 -20.54 -29.70
CA VAL A 778 -10.22 -20.76 -28.55
C VAL A 778 -9.89 -22.24 -28.42
N ILE A 779 -10.89 -23.13 -28.47
CA ILE A 779 -10.67 -24.57 -28.35
C ILE A 779 -9.82 -25.10 -29.53
N ASP A 780 -10.10 -24.67 -30.76
CA ASP A 780 -9.32 -25.07 -31.94
C ASP A 780 -7.85 -24.63 -31.84
N HIS A 781 -7.61 -23.41 -31.35
CA HIS A 781 -6.25 -22.93 -31.03
C HIS A 781 -5.55 -23.82 -30.02
N LEU A 782 -6.25 -24.22 -28.96
CA LEU A 782 -5.67 -25.03 -27.89
C LEU A 782 -5.42 -26.48 -28.32
N ARG A 783 -6.22 -27.05 -29.22
CA ARG A 783 -6.02 -28.42 -29.75
C ARG A 783 -4.72 -28.61 -30.52
N VAL A 784 -4.19 -27.53 -31.09
CA VAL A 784 -2.95 -27.54 -31.87
C VAL A 784 -1.80 -26.83 -31.13
N LEU A 785 -1.96 -26.63 -29.81
CA LEU A 785 -0.96 -25.94 -29.00
C LEU A 785 0.30 -26.79 -28.81
N TYR A 786 0.11 -28.09 -28.60
CA TYR A 786 1.17 -29.09 -28.48
C TYR A 786 0.94 -30.27 -29.41
N ASP A 787 2.03 -30.82 -29.95
CA ASP A 787 1.99 -32.00 -30.83
C ASP A 787 1.67 -33.28 -30.06
N LYS A 788 2.01 -33.31 -28.76
CA LYS A 788 1.92 -34.48 -27.90
C LYS A 788 0.90 -34.26 -26.77
N PRO A 789 -0.03 -35.19 -26.53
CA PRO A 789 -1.02 -35.08 -25.45
C PRO A 789 -0.41 -34.90 -24.06
N GLU A 790 0.70 -35.58 -23.78
CA GLU A 790 1.38 -35.52 -22.47
C GLU A 790 1.95 -34.13 -22.14
N THR A 791 2.21 -33.27 -23.14
CA THR A 791 2.74 -31.93 -22.91
C THR A 791 1.68 -30.96 -22.37
N TYR A 792 0.39 -31.27 -22.53
CA TYR A 792 -0.71 -30.40 -22.07
C TYR A 792 -0.75 -30.21 -20.55
N ALA A 793 -0.19 -31.14 -19.77
CA ALA A 793 -0.04 -31.01 -18.32
C ALA A 793 0.82 -29.79 -17.92
N GLY A 794 1.70 -29.33 -18.81
CA GLY A 794 2.53 -28.13 -18.66
C GLY A 794 1.86 -26.84 -19.15
N SER A 795 0.55 -26.86 -19.43
CA SER A 795 -0.17 -25.66 -19.87
C SER A 795 -0.22 -24.60 -18.76
N PRO A 796 0.10 -23.32 -19.06
CA PRO A 796 -0.09 -22.22 -18.11
C PRO A 796 -1.54 -22.12 -17.61
N ARG A 797 -1.72 -21.67 -16.36
CA ARG A 797 -3.04 -21.57 -15.71
C ARG A 797 -4.07 -20.76 -16.52
N PHE A 798 -3.63 -19.69 -17.20
CA PHE A 798 -4.55 -18.86 -17.99
C PHE A 798 -5.11 -19.59 -19.22
N ILE A 799 -4.38 -20.57 -19.77
CA ILE A 799 -4.85 -21.41 -20.88
C ILE A 799 -5.94 -22.36 -20.40
N ILE A 800 -5.70 -22.99 -19.24
CA ILE A 800 -6.68 -23.86 -18.58
C ILE A 800 -7.97 -23.08 -18.31
N ASN A 801 -7.87 -21.87 -17.78
CA ASN A 801 -9.04 -21.03 -17.49
C ASN A 801 -9.77 -20.56 -18.75
N ALA A 802 -9.05 -20.26 -19.84
CA ALA A 802 -9.67 -19.93 -21.12
C ALA A 802 -10.43 -21.12 -21.72
N LEU A 803 -9.89 -22.33 -21.59
CA LEU A 803 -10.53 -23.57 -22.02
C LEU A 803 -11.81 -23.83 -21.22
N ILE A 804 -11.74 -23.71 -19.89
CA ILE A 804 -12.90 -23.85 -19.00
C ILE A 804 -13.99 -22.85 -19.38
N LEU A 805 -13.64 -21.57 -19.51
CA LEU A 805 -14.60 -20.53 -19.86
C LEU A 805 -15.25 -20.79 -21.22
N ALA A 806 -14.47 -21.16 -22.25
CA ALA A 806 -14.98 -21.48 -23.57
C ALA A 806 -15.98 -22.65 -23.52
N SER A 807 -15.65 -23.73 -22.80
CA SER A 807 -16.53 -24.88 -22.62
C SER A 807 -17.81 -24.52 -21.85
N CYS A 808 -17.73 -23.71 -20.78
CA CYS A 808 -18.91 -23.24 -20.05
C CYS A 808 -19.84 -22.38 -20.92
N VAL A 809 -19.28 -21.49 -21.74
CA VAL A 809 -20.04 -20.67 -22.70
C VAL A 809 -20.77 -21.56 -23.71
N LEU A 810 -20.08 -22.55 -24.30
CA LEU A 810 -20.69 -23.46 -25.27
C LEU A 810 -21.79 -24.31 -24.62
N LEU A 811 -21.56 -24.87 -23.42
CA LEU A 811 -22.56 -25.62 -22.68
C LEU A 811 -23.82 -24.79 -22.44
N ARG A 812 -23.65 -23.55 -21.94
CA ARG A 812 -24.75 -22.63 -21.66
C ARG A 812 -25.58 -22.33 -22.92
N LEU A 813 -24.93 -22.05 -24.05
CA LEU A 813 -25.62 -21.72 -25.30
C LEU A 813 -26.29 -22.95 -25.93
N LEU A 814 -25.66 -24.12 -25.91
CA LEU A 814 -26.21 -25.36 -26.48
C LEU A 814 -27.45 -25.87 -25.73
N LYS A 815 -27.56 -25.61 -24.43
CA LYS A 815 -28.71 -26.00 -23.60
C LYS A 815 -29.82 -24.94 -23.54
N SER A 816 -29.61 -23.79 -24.17
CA SER A 816 -30.54 -22.66 -24.27
C SER A 816 -31.37 -22.70 -25.55
N SER A 817 -32.38 -21.84 -25.67
CA SER A 817 -33.10 -21.61 -26.93
C SER A 817 -32.21 -21.12 -28.08
N MET A 818 -31.01 -20.59 -27.77
CA MET A 818 -30.03 -20.15 -28.79
C MET A 818 -29.41 -21.29 -29.58
N SER A 819 -29.51 -22.54 -29.12
CA SER A 819 -29.01 -23.71 -29.85
C SER A 819 -29.54 -23.79 -31.28
N SER A 820 -30.80 -23.38 -31.50
CA SER A 820 -31.44 -23.32 -32.83
C SER A 820 -30.91 -22.21 -33.75
N LYS A 821 -30.22 -21.21 -33.20
CA LYS A 821 -29.79 -19.98 -33.90
C LYS A 821 -28.27 -19.88 -34.06
N ILE A 822 -27.54 -20.92 -33.68
CA ILE A 822 -26.08 -21.06 -33.80
C ILE A 822 -25.77 -22.36 -34.54
N ASP A 823 -24.51 -22.51 -34.97
CA ASP A 823 -24.01 -23.79 -35.49
C ASP A 823 -23.82 -24.78 -34.32
N ALA A 824 -24.91 -25.47 -33.96
CA ALA A 824 -24.97 -26.36 -32.80
C ALA A 824 -24.05 -27.57 -32.95
N ASP A 825 -23.87 -28.11 -34.17
CA ASP A 825 -23.01 -29.26 -34.41
C ASP A 825 -21.54 -28.90 -34.20
N LYS A 826 -21.09 -27.78 -34.75
CA LYS A 826 -19.73 -27.27 -34.52
C LYS A 826 -19.51 -26.96 -33.05
N ALA A 827 -20.45 -26.28 -32.40
CA ALA A 827 -20.37 -25.94 -30.97
C ALA A 827 -20.31 -27.18 -30.08
N LYS A 828 -21.12 -28.20 -30.36
CA LYS A 828 -21.13 -29.47 -29.62
C LYS A 828 -19.81 -30.21 -29.79
N ASN A 829 -19.29 -30.32 -31.01
CA ASN A 829 -18.00 -30.95 -31.28
C ASN A 829 -16.86 -30.23 -30.55
N ALA A 830 -16.87 -28.89 -30.55
CA ALA A 830 -15.90 -28.09 -29.83
C ALA A 830 -16.01 -28.28 -28.30
N LEU A 831 -17.22 -28.32 -27.73
CA LEU A 831 -17.43 -28.57 -26.29
C LEU A 831 -16.78 -29.88 -25.85
N PHE A 832 -17.05 -30.99 -26.56
CA PHE A 832 -16.47 -32.29 -26.22
C PHE A 832 -14.97 -32.36 -26.48
N ALA A 833 -14.48 -31.70 -27.53
CA ALA A 833 -13.05 -31.54 -27.73
C ALA A 833 -12.41 -30.81 -26.55
N GLY A 834 -13.05 -29.76 -26.02
CA GLY A 834 -12.57 -29.03 -24.85
C GLY A 834 -12.57 -29.87 -23.57
N ILE A 835 -13.65 -30.61 -23.30
CA ILE A 835 -13.73 -31.55 -22.15
C ILE A 835 -12.62 -32.60 -22.23
N ASN A 836 -12.38 -33.17 -23.42
CA ASN A 836 -11.31 -34.15 -23.60
C ASN A 836 -9.92 -33.52 -23.47
N LEU A 837 -9.74 -32.28 -23.93
CA LEU A 837 -8.47 -31.57 -23.77
C LEU A 837 -8.14 -31.28 -22.31
N MET A 838 -9.15 -30.92 -21.50
CA MET A 838 -8.97 -30.73 -20.05
C MET A 838 -8.40 -31.98 -19.38
N LYS A 839 -8.78 -33.19 -19.80
CA LYS A 839 -8.29 -34.44 -19.23
C LYS A 839 -6.77 -34.61 -19.37
N TYR A 840 -6.18 -34.07 -20.44
CA TYR A 840 -4.73 -34.07 -20.64
C TYR A 840 -3.99 -32.99 -19.82
N MET A 841 -4.73 -32.05 -19.21
CA MET A 841 -4.18 -30.98 -18.37
C MET A 841 -4.25 -31.30 -16.86
N ILE A 842 -4.84 -32.44 -16.47
CA ILE A 842 -5.05 -32.81 -15.06
C ILE A 842 -3.75 -33.37 -14.47
N LEU A 843 -3.27 -32.74 -13.39
CA LEU A 843 -2.14 -33.25 -12.59
C LEU A 843 -2.60 -33.98 -11.32
N ASP A 844 -3.72 -33.57 -10.74
CA ASP A 844 -4.26 -34.10 -9.48
C ASP A 844 -5.80 -34.00 -9.45
N ALA A 845 -6.45 -34.81 -8.61
CA ALA A 845 -7.90 -34.77 -8.44
C ALA A 845 -8.42 -33.42 -7.97
N LYS A 846 -7.62 -32.64 -7.21
CA LYS A 846 -7.97 -31.32 -6.71
C LYS A 846 -7.91 -30.22 -7.77
N ASP A 847 -7.41 -30.51 -8.98
CA ASP A 847 -7.29 -29.53 -10.05
C ASP A 847 -8.66 -29.01 -10.51
N THR A 848 -8.70 -27.73 -10.84
CA THR A 848 -9.87 -27.05 -11.42
C THR A 848 -10.23 -27.66 -12.78
N ALA A 849 -9.24 -28.07 -13.59
CA ALA A 849 -9.50 -28.77 -14.85
C ALA A 849 -10.22 -30.10 -14.63
N SER A 850 -9.81 -30.87 -13.61
CA SER A 850 -10.45 -32.13 -13.22
C SER A 850 -11.92 -31.90 -12.86
N LYS A 851 -12.17 -31.01 -11.89
CA LYS A 851 -13.50 -30.66 -11.41
C LYS A 851 -14.41 -30.15 -12.53
N CYS A 852 -13.94 -29.17 -13.31
CA CYS A 852 -14.74 -28.60 -14.41
C CYS A 852 -15.04 -29.63 -15.50
N SER A 853 -14.12 -30.55 -15.82
CA SER A 853 -14.36 -31.58 -16.84
C SER A 853 -15.48 -32.55 -16.42
N ILE A 854 -15.55 -32.90 -15.13
CA ILE A 854 -16.59 -33.75 -14.55
C ILE A 854 -17.94 -32.99 -14.59
N MET A 855 -17.95 -31.76 -14.09
CA MET A 855 -19.16 -30.93 -13.99
C MET A 855 -19.77 -30.65 -15.37
N LEU A 856 -18.95 -30.28 -16.36
CA LEU A 856 -19.39 -30.05 -17.74
C LEU A 856 -20.03 -31.30 -18.35
N ASN A 857 -19.45 -32.47 -18.12
CA ASN A 857 -19.96 -33.73 -18.66
C ASN A 857 -21.28 -34.14 -17.99
N GLN A 858 -21.37 -34.00 -16.66
CA GLN A 858 -22.60 -34.30 -15.92
C GLN A 858 -23.73 -33.34 -16.29
N LEU A 859 -23.47 -32.02 -16.30
CA LEU A 859 -24.47 -31.02 -16.69
C LEU A 859 -24.91 -31.11 -18.16
N TRP A 860 -24.03 -31.56 -19.06
CA TRP A 860 -24.43 -31.85 -20.43
C TRP A 860 -25.57 -32.88 -20.48
N ASN A 861 -25.45 -33.95 -19.69
CA ASN A 861 -26.42 -35.04 -19.63
C ASN A 861 -27.62 -34.76 -18.71
N SER A 862 -27.53 -33.75 -17.84
CA SER A 862 -28.64 -33.36 -16.95
C SER A 862 -29.85 -32.80 -17.73
N PRO A 863 -31.08 -33.25 -17.47
CA PRO A 863 -32.29 -32.62 -17.99
C PRO A 863 -32.69 -31.34 -17.23
N LYS A 864 -32.15 -31.12 -16.02
CA LYS A 864 -32.50 -30.00 -15.12
C LYS A 864 -31.59 -28.78 -15.28
N ALA A 865 -30.38 -28.96 -15.81
CA ALA A 865 -29.40 -27.90 -15.97
C ALA A 865 -29.97 -26.72 -16.79
N PHE A 866 -29.93 -25.52 -16.20
CA PHE A 866 -30.44 -24.27 -16.77
C PHE A 866 -31.96 -24.24 -17.03
N ARG A 867 -32.73 -25.01 -16.25
CA ARG A 867 -34.19 -25.06 -16.31
C ARG A 867 -34.81 -24.63 -14.98
N LYS A 868 -35.94 -23.93 -15.03
CA LYS A 868 -36.77 -23.67 -13.85
C LYS A 868 -37.49 -24.94 -13.40
N ALA A 869 -38.09 -24.91 -12.22
CA ALA A 869 -38.86 -26.04 -11.67
C ALA A 869 -40.04 -26.48 -12.57
N ASP A 870 -40.60 -25.56 -13.37
CA ASP A 870 -41.65 -25.82 -14.36
C ASP A 870 -41.13 -26.40 -15.69
N GLY A 871 -39.82 -26.63 -15.82
CA GLY A 871 -39.16 -27.11 -17.04
C GLY A 871 -38.91 -26.01 -18.09
N SER A 872 -39.34 -24.77 -17.86
CA SER A 872 -39.03 -23.65 -18.73
C SER A 872 -37.55 -23.28 -18.66
N GLU A 873 -37.06 -22.59 -19.70
CA GLU A 873 -35.66 -22.16 -19.76
C GLU A 873 -35.36 -21.09 -18.70
N TYR A 874 -34.24 -21.27 -17.98
CA TYR A 874 -33.69 -20.22 -17.15
C TYR A 874 -32.75 -19.34 -18.00
N ALA A 875 -33.30 -18.33 -18.66
CA ALA A 875 -32.61 -17.60 -19.74
C ALA A 875 -31.47 -16.68 -19.29
N THR A 876 -31.44 -16.24 -18.03
CA THR A 876 -30.41 -15.33 -17.48
C THR A 876 -29.35 -16.06 -16.66
N LEU A 877 -28.15 -15.50 -16.54
CA LEU A 877 -27.18 -15.95 -15.52
C LEU A 877 -27.67 -15.60 -14.11
N ARG A 878 -27.56 -16.52 -13.15
CA ARG A 878 -27.87 -16.27 -11.73
C ARG A 878 -26.77 -15.48 -11.06
N ILE A 879 -25.52 -15.86 -11.33
CA ILE A 879 -24.34 -15.21 -10.77
C ILE A 879 -23.76 -14.21 -11.75
N ARG A 880 -23.99 -12.91 -11.49
CA ARG A 880 -23.46 -11.79 -12.30
C ARG A 880 -22.34 -11.01 -11.60
N SER A 881 -22.19 -11.16 -10.29
CA SER A 881 -21.27 -10.36 -9.47
C SER A 881 -19.77 -10.67 -9.66
N ARG A 882 -19.40 -11.62 -10.54
CA ARG A 882 -18.03 -12.13 -10.71
C ARG A 882 -17.50 -11.94 -12.14
N LEU A 883 -18.00 -10.93 -12.85
CA LEU A 883 -17.48 -10.45 -14.14
C LEU A 883 -17.25 -11.62 -15.15
N VAL A 884 -16.02 -11.79 -15.63
CA VAL A 884 -15.69 -12.77 -16.68
C VAL A 884 -15.87 -14.23 -16.25
N ILE A 885 -15.76 -14.53 -14.95
CA ILE A 885 -15.84 -15.91 -14.44
C ILE A 885 -17.27 -16.30 -14.04
N SER A 886 -18.22 -15.37 -14.10
CA SER A 886 -19.63 -15.60 -13.79
C SER A 886 -20.24 -16.86 -14.42
N PRO A 887 -20.05 -17.16 -15.72
CA PRO A 887 -20.62 -18.38 -16.31
C PRO A 887 -20.05 -19.68 -15.72
N VAL A 888 -18.80 -19.66 -15.27
CA VAL A 888 -18.15 -20.84 -14.66
C VAL A 888 -18.72 -21.07 -13.26
N ILE A 889 -18.90 -19.99 -12.48
CA ILE A 889 -19.49 -20.08 -11.13
C ILE A 889 -20.98 -20.44 -11.23
N ASP A 890 -21.73 -19.85 -12.16
CA ASP A 890 -23.14 -20.18 -12.38
C ASP A 890 -23.32 -21.66 -12.70
N MET A 891 -22.51 -22.19 -13.64
CA MET A 891 -22.45 -23.62 -13.94
C MET A 891 -22.17 -24.45 -12.68
N ALA A 892 -21.24 -24.01 -11.85
CA ALA A 892 -20.91 -24.72 -10.62
C ALA A 892 -22.05 -24.79 -9.61
N CYS A 893 -22.81 -23.71 -9.46
CA CYS A 893 -24.02 -23.69 -8.64
C CYS A 893 -25.07 -24.69 -9.17
N TRP A 894 -25.30 -24.71 -10.49
CA TRP A 894 -26.22 -25.68 -11.12
C TRP A 894 -25.81 -27.13 -10.85
N TRP A 895 -24.51 -27.40 -10.91
CA TRP A 895 -23.99 -28.73 -10.64
C TRP A 895 -24.18 -29.16 -9.19
N ARG A 896 -23.82 -28.28 -8.24
CA ARG A 896 -23.94 -28.57 -6.80
C ARG A 896 -25.38 -28.84 -6.39
N GLU A 897 -26.33 -28.04 -6.89
CA GLU A 897 -27.76 -28.22 -6.59
C GLU A 897 -28.33 -29.57 -7.05
N GLU A 898 -27.81 -30.13 -8.13
CA GLU A 898 -28.32 -31.40 -8.69
C GLU A 898 -27.56 -32.63 -8.16
N TYR A 899 -26.25 -32.52 -7.96
CA TYR A 899 -25.38 -33.66 -7.68
C TYR A 899 -24.83 -33.69 -6.24
N GLU A 900 -24.96 -32.60 -5.48
CA GLU A 900 -24.57 -32.50 -4.06
C GLU A 900 -25.64 -31.79 -3.19
N PRO A 901 -26.89 -32.31 -3.13
CA PRO A 901 -27.98 -31.66 -2.40
C PRO A 901 -27.79 -31.66 -0.87
N ASP A 902 -27.07 -32.64 -0.32
CA ASP A 902 -26.85 -32.81 1.13
C ASP A 902 -25.81 -31.83 1.71
N ALA A 903 -25.13 -31.05 0.86
CA ALA A 903 -24.20 -29.99 1.25
C ALA A 903 -24.88 -28.61 1.38
N LEU A 904 -26.22 -28.57 1.48
CA LEU A 904 -27.04 -27.40 1.80
C LEU A 904 -27.50 -27.49 3.27
N PRO A 905 -27.51 -26.40 4.05
CA PRO A 905 -28.10 -26.44 5.38
C PRO A 905 -29.62 -26.75 5.30
N PRO A 906 -30.20 -27.41 6.32
CA PRO A 906 -31.60 -27.82 6.29
C PRO A 906 -32.51 -26.60 6.10
N GLN A 907 -33.35 -26.67 5.07
CA GLN A 907 -34.40 -25.68 4.81
C GLN A 907 -35.20 -25.43 6.09
N ALA A 908 -35.36 -24.16 6.45
CA ALA A 908 -36.25 -23.73 7.53
C ALA A 908 -37.67 -24.25 7.25
N SER A 909 -38.03 -25.34 7.91
CA SER A 909 -39.39 -25.81 7.97
C SER A 909 -40.21 -24.75 8.69
N GLN A 910 -41.22 -24.23 7.98
CA GLN A 910 -42.39 -23.63 8.59
C GLN A 910 -42.94 -24.65 9.61
N ASN A 911 -42.67 -24.44 10.89
CA ASN A 911 -43.46 -24.87 12.05
C ASN A 911 -42.61 -24.79 13.34
N ALA A 912 -42.60 -23.64 14.00
CA ALA A 912 -42.37 -23.55 15.45
C ALA A 912 -42.81 -22.17 15.97
N ALA A 913 -44.13 -21.94 15.96
CA ALA A 913 -44.71 -21.13 17.03
C ALA A 913 -44.78 -22.01 18.29
N ASN A 914 -44.47 -21.41 19.44
CA ASN A 914 -44.56 -21.96 20.81
C ASN A 914 -43.42 -22.90 21.24
N ASN A 915 -42.47 -22.37 22.03
CA ASN A 915 -42.39 -22.73 23.45
C ASN A 915 -41.34 -21.92 24.22
N GLU A 916 -41.70 -21.68 25.47
CA GLU A 916 -41.05 -20.88 26.51
C GLU A 916 -39.76 -21.49 27.10
N VAL A 917 -38.87 -20.56 27.50
CA VAL A 917 -38.02 -20.54 28.73
C VAL A 917 -36.97 -21.66 28.95
N SER A 918 -35.69 -21.27 29.00
CA SER A 918 -34.88 -21.35 30.23
C SER A 918 -33.51 -20.66 30.09
N ASN A 919 -33.20 -19.82 31.07
CA ASN A 919 -31.89 -19.21 31.31
C ASN A 919 -30.86 -20.27 31.76
N ASN A 920 -29.61 -20.13 31.30
CA ASN A 920 -28.44 -20.22 32.17
C ASN A 920 -27.17 -19.63 31.51
N ASP A 921 -26.76 -18.49 32.06
CA ASP A 921 -25.42 -17.96 32.35
C ASP A 921 -24.15 -18.28 31.50
N ASN A 922 -23.45 -17.16 31.28
CA ASN A 922 -21.99 -16.94 31.22
C ASN A 922 -21.20 -17.31 29.96
N SER A 923 -20.96 -16.31 29.10
CA SER A 923 -19.64 -15.68 28.96
C SER A 923 -19.66 -14.57 27.89
N ASN A 924 -19.23 -13.37 28.29
CA ASN A 924 -18.92 -12.27 27.40
C ASN A 924 -17.59 -12.55 26.69
N ASN A 925 -17.59 -12.61 25.36
CA ASN A 925 -16.45 -12.17 24.56
C ASN A 925 -16.94 -11.71 23.18
N GLY A 926 -16.65 -10.44 22.87
CA GLY A 926 -16.93 -9.85 21.56
C GLY A 926 -15.93 -10.36 20.53
N ASN A 927 -16.46 -10.82 19.40
CA ASN A 927 -15.70 -11.28 18.24
C ASN A 927 -14.92 -10.13 17.58
N SER A 928 -13.59 -10.24 17.60
CA SER A 928 -12.69 -9.62 16.62
C SER A 928 -11.59 -10.61 16.23
N ASP A 929 -11.97 -11.83 15.85
CA ASP A 929 -11.06 -12.88 15.38
C ASP A 929 -11.56 -13.43 14.04
N LEU A 930 -11.07 -12.87 12.94
CA LEU A 930 -11.24 -13.46 11.59
C LEU A 930 -9.98 -13.36 10.71
N PHE A 931 -8.81 -12.97 11.23
CA PHE A 931 -7.60 -12.81 10.39
C PHE A 931 -6.32 -13.50 10.86
N PHE A 932 -6.30 -14.18 12.03
CA PHE A 932 -5.11 -14.92 12.47
C PHE A 932 -5.47 -16.21 13.21
N ALA A 933 -5.71 -17.28 12.45
CA ALA A 933 -5.61 -18.64 12.98
C ALA A 933 -4.16 -19.17 12.84
N PRO A 934 -3.67 -20.02 13.76
CA PRO A 934 -2.34 -20.62 13.66
C PRO A 934 -2.21 -21.56 12.46
N ILE A 935 -1.00 -21.64 11.88
CA ILE A 935 -0.63 -22.43 10.68
C ILE A 935 -0.95 -23.93 10.82
N SER A 936 -1.22 -24.45 12.03
CA SER A 936 -1.61 -25.84 12.25
C SER A 936 -3.05 -26.18 11.86
N ASN A 937 -3.93 -25.18 11.66
CA ASN A 937 -5.34 -25.42 11.29
C ASN A 937 -5.63 -25.30 9.79
N MET A 938 -4.65 -24.99 8.94
CA MET A 938 -4.84 -24.96 7.48
C MET A 938 -4.75 -26.35 6.81
N ALA A 939 -4.54 -27.41 7.60
CA ALA A 939 -4.37 -28.78 7.10
C ALA A 939 -5.68 -29.61 7.10
N ASN A 940 -6.81 -29.08 7.57
CA ASN A 940 -8.07 -29.81 7.59
C ASN A 940 -9.17 -29.02 6.85
N VAL A 941 -9.28 -29.26 5.55
CA VAL A 941 -10.52 -28.97 4.80
C VAL A 941 -10.86 -30.21 3.99
N SER A 942 -11.66 -31.08 4.61
CA SER A 942 -12.32 -32.21 3.95
C SER A 942 -13.59 -31.73 3.22
N SER A 943 -13.41 -30.87 2.21
CA SER A 943 -14.47 -30.60 1.23
C SER A 943 -13.92 -30.82 -0.17
N GLU A 944 -14.50 -31.73 -0.95
CA GLU A 944 -14.02 -32.13 -2.27
C GLU A 944 -13.90 -30.97 -3.28
N PHE A 945 -14.54 -29.82 -3.03
CA PHE A 945 -14.61 -28.67 -3.96
C PHE A 945 -14.07 -27.34 -3.37
N GLY A 946 -12.82 -27.29 -2.92
CA GLY A 946 -12.20 -26.07 -2.34
C GLY A 946 -12.19 -24.75 -3.15
N PHE A 947 -12.44 -24.75 -4.47
CA PHE A 947 -12.66 -23.51 -5.26
C PHE A 947 -14.04 -22.88 -4.99
N LEU A 948 -14.94 -23.64 -4.35
CA LEU A 948 -16.29 -23.28 -3.93
C LEU A 948 -16.45 -23.49 -2.41
N ASN A 949 -15.39 -23.20 -1.63
CA ASN A 949 -15.43 -23.24 -0.16
C ASN A 949 -16.70 -22.54 0.36
N GLU A 950 -17.30 -23.07 1.42
CA GLU A 950 -18.39 -22.41 2.15
C GLU A 950 -18.07 -20.96 2.47
N GLU A 951 -16.84 -20.59 2.82
CA GLU A 951 -16.42 -19.18 3.03
C GLU A 951 -16.49 -18.32 1.74
N PHE A 952 -16.30 -18.93 0.57
CA PHE A 952 -16.48 -18.26 -0.73
C PHE A 952 -17.95 -18.14 -1.13
N LEU A 953 -18.87 -18.86 -0.47
CA LEU A 953 -20.30 -18.91 -0.78
C LEU A 953 -21.19 -18.33 0.33
N THR A 954 -20.75 -18.25 1.59
CA THR A 954 -21.46 -17.60 2.71
C THR A 954 -21.57 -16.10 2.53
N ASP A 955 -20.69 -15.49 1.73
CA ASP A 955 -20.85 -14.12 1.21
C ASP A 955 -22.11 -13.93 0.32
N PHE A 956 -22.88 -14.99 0.04
CA PHE A 956 -23.90 -15.05 -1.02
C PHE A 956 -25.30 -15.56 -0.62
N GLU A 957 -25.59 -15.79 0.67
CA GLU A 957 -26.93 -16.24 1.11
C GLU A 957 -28.06 -15.25 0.74
N TRP A 958 -27.76 -13.96 0.58
CA TRP A 958 -28.75 -12.94 0.19
C TRP A 958 -29.15 -12.97 -1.30
N ALA A 959 -28.49 -13.78 -2.15
CA ALA A 959 -28.73 -13.83 -3.60
C ALA A 959 -29.59 -15.02 -4.07
N LEU A 960 -29.96 -15.94 -3.16
CA LEU A 960 -30.74 -17.14 -3.47
C LEU A 960 -32.24 -17.05 -3.10
N ASP A 961 -32.68 -15.96 -2.47
CA ASP A 961 -34.11 -15.70 -2.19
C ASP A 961 -34.83 -15.20 -3.45
N GLY A 962 -34.95 -16.10 -4.41
CA GLY A 962 -35.74 -15.97 -5.63
C GLY A 962 -37.04 -16.76 -5.56
N ASN A 963 -37.78 -16.71 -4.45
CA ASN A 963 -39.19 -17.12 -4.46
C ASN A 963 -40.05 -15.90 -4.79
N GLY A 964 -40.38 -15.77 -6.09
CA GLY A 964 -41.41 -14.86 -6.56
C GLY A 964 -42.78 -15.27 -6.04
N ALA A 965 -43.14 -14.82 -4.83
CA ALA A 965 -44.50 -14.81 -4.32
C ALA A 965 -44.63 -13.88 -3.11
N SER A 966 -44.43 -12.57 -3.31
CA SER A 966 -45.12 -11.45 -2.62
C SER A 966 -44.35 -10.17 -2.91
N GLY A 967 -45.02 -9.21 -3.52
CA GLY A 967 -44.51 -7.85 -3.61
C GLY A 967 -44.68 -7.18 -2.26
N GLU A 968 -43.60 -6.69 -1.67
CA GLU A 968 -43.58 -5.47 -0.88
C GLU A 968 -42.12 -5.07 -0.61
N TYR A 969 -41.83 -3.80 -0.89
CA TYR A 969 -40.56 -3.15 -0.66
C TYR A 969 -40.26 -3.08 0.84
N LEU A 970 -39.11 -3.61 1.27
CA LEU A 970 -38.50 -3.25 2.55
C LEU A 970 -36.98 -3.17 2.38
N LEU A 971 -36.48 -1.96 2.09
CA LEU A 971 -35.35 -1.25 2.73
C LEU A 971 -34.94 -0.03 1.85
N PRO A 972 -34.58 1.12 2.44
CA PRO A 972 -34.55 2.42 1.74
C PRO A 972 -33.29 2.61 0.85
N PRO A 973 -33.35 3.45 -0.21
CA PRO A 973 -32.24 3.67 -1.13
C PRO A 973 -31.08 4.56 -0.63
N GLU A 974 -30.91 4.77 0.69
CA GLU A 974 -29.95 5.76 1.23
C GLU A 974 -28.85 5.20 2.15
N ALA A 975 -28.58 3.89 2.15
CA ALA A 975 -27.54 3.33 3.02
C ALA A 975 -26.46 2.52 2.28
N TYR A 976 -25.90 3.07 1.19
CA TYR A 976 -24.59 2.66 0.63
C TYR A 976 -24.01 3.80 -0.24
N SER A 977 -23.84 4.99 0.34
CA SER A 977 -23.10 6.11 -0.29
C SER A 977 -21.72 6.37 0.32
N ASP A 978 -21.35 5.74 1.45
CA ASP A 978 -20.15 6.12 2.22
C ASP A 978 -18.98 5.12 2.18
N LEU A 979 -18.94 4.23 1.18
CA LEU A 979 -17.71 3.52 0.79
C LEU A 979 -17.21 3.99 -0.58
N ALA A 980 -17.24 5.30 -0.79
CA ALA A 980 -16.46 5.96 -1.83
C ALA A 980 -15.03 6.16 -1.34
N TRP A 981 -14.09 5.38 -1.86
CA TRP A 981 -12.67 5.76 -1.86
C TRP A 981 -12.48 6.92 -2.85
N PRO A 982 -11.60 7.90 -2.56
CA PRO A 982 -11.62 9.21 -3.21
C PRO A 982 -11.41 9.11 -4.72
N SER A 983 -12.41 9.56 -5.47
CA SER A 983 -12.31 9.83 -6.90
C SER A 983 -11.38 11.05 -7.11
N VAL A 984 -10.23 10.81 -7.71
CA VAL A 984 -9.44 11.89 -8.31
C VAL A 984 -10.22 12.37 -9.53
N GLY A 985 -10.76 13.59 -9.44
CA GLY A 985 -11.39 14.26 -10.56
C GLY A 985 -10.40 14.47 -11.69
N VAL A 986 -10.58 13.72 -12.78
CA VAL A 986 -10.03 14.07 -14.09
C VAL A 986 -11.21 14.44 -14.96
N GLY A 987 -11.37 15.75 -15.20
CA GLY A 987 -12.28 16.27 -16.21
C GLY A 987 -11.84 15.74 -17.57
N VAL A 988 -12.62 14.82 -18.12
CA VAL A 988 -12.49 14.42 -19.52
C VAL A 988 -13.19 15.50 -20.35
N GLY A 989 -12.43 16.53 -20.73
CA GLY A 989 -12.79 17.41 -21.82
C GLY A 989 -12.73 16.61 -23.12
N VAL A 990 -13.88 16.09 -23.57
CA VAL A 990 -14.04 15.57 -24.93
C VAL A 990 -14.10 16.78 -25.86
N GLY A 991 -12.95 17.22 -26.35
CA GLY A 991 -12.84 18.16 -27.46
C GLY A 991 -13.30 17.49 -28.75
N VAL A 992 -14.58 17.60 -29.08
CA VAL A 992 -15.07 17.38 -30.44
C VAL A 992 -14.83 18.66 -31.22
N GLY A 993 -13.76 18.68 -32.01
CA GLY A 993 -13.55 19.70 -33.03
C GLY A 993 -14.58 19.51 -34.15
N ALA A 994 -15.58 20.38 -34.21
CA ALA A 994 -16.38 20.62 -35.41
C ALA A 994 -16.04 22.02 -35.91
N ALA A 995 -15.28 22.08 -36.98
CA ALA A 995 -15.13 23.28 -37.79
C ALA A 995 -16.44 23.51 -38.55
N SER A 996 -17.08 24.66 -38.37
CA SER A 996 -17.91 25.26 -39.39
C SER A 996 -17.84 26.78 -39.34
N SER A 997 -17.47 27.31 -40.49
CA SER A 997 -17.45 28.71 -40.88
C SER A 997 -18.82 29.38 -40.79
N SER A 998 -18.90 30.57 -40.22
CA SER A 998 -19.51 31.73 -40.89
C SER A 998 -19.11 33.00 -40.17
N ALA A 999 -18.39 33.84 -40.90
CA ALA A 999 -18.17 35.23 -40.57
C ALA A 999 -19.48 35.99 -40.84
N ASP A 1000 -19.83 36.96 -39.99
CA ASP A 1000 -20.11 38.32 -40.44
C ASP A 1000 -20.24 39.31 -39.27
N LEU A 1001 -19.34 40.30 -39.30
CA LEU A 1001 -19.55 41.74 -39.13
C LEU A 1001 -20.27 42.28 -37.88
N ASN A 1002 -19.53 42.98 -37.02
CA ASN A 1002 -19.53 44.47 -36.97
C ASN A 1002 -18.80 45.00 -35.71
N LEU A 1003 -17.66 45.66 -35.93
CA LEU A 1003 -17.13 46.77 -35.11
C LEU A 1003 -17.97 48.04 -35.39
N PRO A 1004 -17.97 49.14 -34.59
CA PRO A 1004 -16.80 49.80 -33.95
C PRO A 1004 -17.14 50.56 -32.63
N PRO A 1005 -16.46 51.67 -32.22
CA PRO A 1005 -15.02 52.06 -32.13
C PRO A 1005 -14.60 52.26 -30.63
N ILE A 1006 -13.36 52.41 -30.16
CA ILE A 1006 -12.16 53.20 -30.53
C ILE A 1006 -10.91 52.39 -30.15
#